data_AF-A0A2U1SLU5-F1
#
_entry.id   AF-A0A2U1SLU5-F1
#
_cell.length_a   1.000
_cell.length_b   1.000
_cell.length_c   1.000
_cell.angle_alpha   90.00
_cell.angle_beta   90.00
_cell.angle_gamma   90.00
#
_symmetry.space_group_name_H-M   'P 1'
#
loop_
_entity.id
_entity.type
_entity.pdbx_description
1 polymer ?
#
loop_
_entity_poly.entity_id
_entity_poly.type
_entity_poly.pdbx_seq_one_letter_code
_entity_poly.pdbx_strand_id
1 'polypeptide(L)'
;MELATLRFVESVLSALAVGLLLLPRLIEEDGARFKKPVAAAAVLRLLLGFGLIVASARNIIPAGRPLDSAALLQFIFGTLIGKAWVATQVLAAVFAAAALLRLRVKNLWLDRATLGLGLAVLAVVSVTGHAVDDSLPIYTQLSFPFHTLAGLTWIGGLLGLVYWMITGRGKPPEEAWRLAERWSLVAKAAMVIVLISGLVLAWETVGSFGFMLATPYGRLLTVKLALLCAALLLALSLARYLTLAGSKKSFDFAWYGKIGGFEGACALGLLFIAGWIATITPAAHETNVYWPLPFRVTWAGTWGLKVTPWIDPTWQWGVAGAALAVVAGLAWFAPALAAAMGFAPLPRLRDWRKYSTSALALAAAVCGTVSLSVQAYPETYTDPPIAYTAASVKRGYETFQANCIACHGVTGEGNGPMAKGLPVAPADLTAPHVATHTLGDIFHWLTYGGQSGVMPAFADTVTEDERWDLINFLTVLSNSNQSRFLSPKGVIQWLVAPNFALDDPKGEIDDVEKLRGVPTLVSFARCKPEEAGFADRVASLNAAAETVKAMGAHHVTDYFGECPADPSALTPSHPDATELTYSLINHYLDEPVVNEIPEGHFLIDRSGYVRARFRHFGTDDGNLALLKAQIALTAKEPIVYVSPHQH
;
A
#
# COMPACT_ATOMS: atom_id res chain seq x y z
N MET A 1 1.62 -5.88 31.44
CA MET A 1 0.94 -4.84 30.65
C MET A 1 1.42 -4.99 29.22
N GLU A 2 0.52 -5.12 28.26
CA GLU A 2 0.89 -5.26 26.84
C GLU A 2 1.63 -4.02 26.35
N LEU A 3 2.51 -4.18 25.36
CA LEU A 3 3.37 -3.12 24.81
C LEU A 3 2.56 -1.91 24.34
N ALA A 4 1.43 -2.16 23.66
CA ALA A 4 0.51 -1.11 23.20
C ALA A 4 -0.04 -0.26 24.36
N THR A 5 -0.40 -0.89 25.49
CA THR A 5 -0.90 -0.18 26.67
C THR A 5 0.19 0.68 27.32
N LEU A 6 1.43 0.18 27.40
CA LEU A 6 2.58 0.97 27.87
C LEU A 6 2.81 2.22 27.02
N ARG A 7 2.83 2.06 25.69
CA ARG A 7 2.95 3.19 24.75
C ARG A 7 1.82 4.21 24.90
N PHE A 8 0.60 3.73 25.07
CA PHE A 8 -0.57 4.58 25.29
C PHE A 8 -0.39 5.44 26.54
N VAL A 9 -0.12 4.83 27.70
CA VAL A 9 0.01 5.54 28.98
C VAL A 9 1.18 6.54 28.93
N GLU A 10 2.32 6.14 28.39
CA GLU A 10 3.47 7.02 28.23
C GLU A 10 3.16 8.25 27.35
N SER A 11 2.48 8.02 26.23
CA SER A 11 2.08 9.07 25.29
C SER A 11 1.06 10.03 25.91
N VAL A 12 0.10 9.52 26.70
CA VAL A 12 -0.87 10.34 27.44
C VAL A 12 -0.17 11.27 28.43
N LEU A 13 0.79 10.74 29.20
CA LEU A 13 1.54 11.55 30.17
C LEU A 13 2.35 12.65 29.48
N SER A 14 3.01 12.31 28.37
CA SER A 14 3.77 13.26 27.56
C SER A 14 2.86 14.36 27.00
N ALA A 15 1.74 13.96 26.38
CA ALA A 15 0.76 14.88 25.81
C ALA A 15 0.18 15.82 26.88
N LEU A 16 -0.25 15.26 28.02
CA LEU A 16 -0.81 16.04 29.13
C LEU A 16 0.21 17.06 29.67
N ALA A 17 1.47 16.66 29.87
CA ALA A 17 2.51 17.56 30.35
C ALA A 17 2.72 18.75 29.41
N VAL A 18 2.77 18.50 28.10
CA VAL A 18 2.90 19.55 27.08
C VAL A 18 1.65 20.43 26.98
N GLY A 19 0.46 19.84 27.02
CA GLY A 19 -0.81 20.58 27.01
C GLY A 19 -0.92 21.56 28.16
N LEU A 20 -0.61 21.11 29.38
CA LEU A 20 -0.61 21.94 30.59
C LEU A 20 0.51 23.00 30.61
N LEU A 21 1.59 22.80 29.86
CA LEU A 21 2.62 23.82 29.62
C LEU A 21 2.17 24.86 28.60
N LEU A 22 1.43 24.45 27.57
CA LEU A 22 1.04 25.28 26.44
C LEU A 22 -0.11 26.23 26.78
N LEU A 23 -1.19 25.72 27.39
CA LEU A 23 -2.45 26.47 27.57
C LEU A 23 -2.32 27.77 28.36
N PRO A 24 -1.61 27.86 29.50
CA PRO A 24 -1.52 29.11 30.26
C PRO A 24 -0.89 30.24 29.45
N ARG A 25 0.01 29.89 28.51
CA ARG A 25 0.66 30.87 27.62
C ARG A 25 -0.28 31.42 26.57
N LEU A 26 -1.29 30.64 26.16
CA LEU A 26 -2.27 31.13 25.22
C LEU A 26 -3.10 32.27 25.81
N ILE A 27 -3.17 32.43 27.12
CA ILE A 27 -3.91 33.55 27.75
C ILE A 27 -3.06 34.38 28.72
N GLU A 28 -1.74 34.16 28.73
CA GLU A 28 -0.80 34.85 29.62
C GLU A 28 -1.15 34.70 31.12
N GLU A 29 -1.76 33.55 31.51
CA GLU A 29 -2.06 33.20 32.90
C GLU A 29 -0.79 32.72 33.64
N ASP A 30 -0.67 33.06 34.94
CA ASP A 30 0.33 32.42 35.80
C ASP A 30 0.07 30.91 35.90
N GLY A 31 0.93 30.13 35.25
CA GLY A 31 0.84 28.69 35.19
C GLY A 31 1.19 27.95 36.49
N ALA A 32 1.30 28.64 37.63
CA ALA A 32 1.68 28.06 38.93
C ALA A 32 0.90 26.79 39.29
N ARG A 33 -0.43 26.78 39.07
CA ARG A 33 -1.30 25.63 39.37
C ARG A 33 -0.99 24.37 38.55
N PHE A 34 -0.31 24.52 37.40
CA PHE A 34 0.02 23.40 36.52
C PHE A 34 1.42 22.83 36.76
N LYS A 35 2.27 23.51 37.55
CA LYS A 35 3.67 23.09 37.75
C LYS A 35 3.79 21.68 38.36
N LYS A 36 3.02 21.38 39.40
CA LYS A 36 3.01 20.05 40.07
C LYS A 36 2.52 18.93 39.13
N PRO A 37 1.34 19.06 38.46
CA PRO A 37 0.89 18.09 37.47
C PRO A 37 1.91 17.82 36.36
N VAL A 38 2.54 18.88 35.81
CA VAL A 38 3.54 18.74 34.73
C VAL A 38 4.76 17.96 35.21
N ALA A 39 5.28 18.27 36.41
CA ALA A 39 6.42 17.55 36.97
C ALA A 39 6.09 16.08 37.25
N ALA A 40 4.90 15.79 37.80
CA ALA A 40 4.45 14.42 38.04
C ALA A 40 4.34 13.62 36.74
N ALA A 41 3.70 14.19 35.71
CA ALA A 41 3.56 13.55 34.41
C ALA A 41 4.92 13.29 33.73
N ALA A 42 5.85 14.25 33.80
CA ALA A 42 7.20 14.10 33.24
C ALA A 42 8.00 12.99 33.92
N VAL A 43 7.93 12.90 35.26
CA VAL A 43 8.62 11.84 36.02
C VAL A 43 7.99 10.47 35.78
N LEU A 44 6.64 10.38 35.77
CA LEU A 44 5.96 9.11 35.49
C LEU A 44 6.25 8.61 34.08
N ARG A 45 6.29 9.52 33.09
CA ARG A 45 6.71 9.20 31.71
C ARG A 45 8.11 8.60 31.69
N LEU A 46 9.06 9.25 32.37
CA LEU A 46 10.44 8.77 32.46
C LEU A 46 10.48 7.36 33.06
N LEU A 47 9.80 7.12 34.18
CA LEU A 47 9.80 5.81 34.84
C LEU A 47 9.18 4.72 33.95
N LEU A 48 8.06 5.01 33.28
CA LEU A 48 7.41 4.06 32.37
C LEU A 48 8.25 3.73 31.13
N GLY A 49 9.09 4.66 30.66
CA GLY A 49 10.00 4.42 29.54
C GLY A 49 10.96 3.24 29.79
N PHE A 50 11.35 2.97 31.05
CA PHE A 50 12.14 1.78 31.39
C PHE A 50 11.33 0.47 31.30
N GLY A 51 10.02 0.52 31.56
CA GLY A 51 9.13 -0.61 31.32
C GLY A 51 8.94 -0.88 29.82
N LEU A 52 8.91 0.18 29.01
CA LEU A 52 8.73 0.08 27.55
C LEU A 52 9.86 -0.70 26.87
N ILE A 53 11.12 -0.48 27.27
CA ILE A 53 12.24 -1.19 26.65
C ILE A 53 12.21 -2.68 26.96
N VAL A 54 11.83 -3.06 28.18
CA VAL A 54 11.67 -4.46 28.57
C VAL A 54 10.53 -5.12 27.78
N ALA A 55 9.39 -4.43 27.64
CA ALA A 55 8.27 -4.92 26.85
C ALA A 55 8.59 -5.03 25.36
N SER A 56 9.35 -4.08 24.80
CA SER A 56 9.81 -4.11 23.41
C SER A 56 10.77 -5.28 23.18
N ALA A 57 11.76 -5.45 24.06
CA ALA A 57 12.71 -6.56 23.98
C ALA A 57 12.00 -7.92 24.04
N ARG A 58 10.97 -8.06 24.88
CA ARG A 58 10.22 -9.33 24.98
C ARG A 58 9.32 -9.64 23.78
N ASN A 59 8.86 -8.62 23.04
CA ASN A 59 8.10 -8.84 21.81
C ASN A 59 9.00 -9.24 20.62
N ILE A 60 10.25 -8.80 20.62
CA ILE A 60 11.18 -9.06 19.50
C ILE A 60 12.02 -10.30 19.75
N ILE A 61 12.47 -10.53 20.99
CA ILE A 61 13.31 -11.68 21.33
C ILE A 61 12.43 -12.93 21.39
N PRO A 62 12.76 -14.01 20.65
CA PRO A 62 11.98 -15.24 20.62
C PRO A 62 11.68 -15.80 22.00
N ALA A 63 10.49 -16.35 22.18
CA ALA A 63 10.00 -16.79 23.49
C ALA A 63 10.93 -17.79 24.19
N GLY A 64 11.65 -18.62 23.42
CA GLY A 64 12.60 -19.62 23.92
C GLY A 64 13.93 -19.07 24.46
N ARG A 65 14.23 -17.77 24.30
CA ARG A 65 15.43 -17.15 24.91
C ARG A 65 15.06 -16.43 26.21
N PRO A 66 15.78 -16.69 27.32
CA PRO A 66 15.57 -15.94 28.56
C PRO A 66 15.99 -14.48 28.37
N LEU A 67 15.22 -13.55 28.95
CA LEU A 67 15.52 -12.12 28.93
C LEU A 67 16.32 -11.77 30.20
N ASP A 68 17.61 -12.06 30.19
CA ASP A 68 18.53 -11.68 31.27
C ASP A 68 19.12 -10.27 31.03
N SER A 69 19.96 -9.80 31.97
CA SER A 69 20.57 -8.47 31.89
C SER A 69 21.52 -8.34 30.69
N ALA A 70 22.22 -9.40 30.32
CA ALA A 70 23.13 -9.41 29.18
C ALA A 70 22.37 -9.28 27.85
N ALA A 71 21.30 -10.06 27.68
CA ALA A 71 20.42 -10.00 26.52
C ALA A 71 19.75 -8.62 26.39
N LEU A 72 19.31 -8.04 27.51
CA LEU A 72 18.72 -6.70 27.50
C LEU A 72 19.74 -5.62 27.12
N LEU A 73 20.98 -5.69 27.65
CA LEU A 73 22.05 -4.77 27.27
C LEU A 73 22.43 -4.91 25.79
N GLN A 74 22.52 -6.15 25.30
CA GLN A 74 22.78 -6.40 23.88
C GLN A 74 21.65 -5.86 23.01
N PHE A 75 20.39 -6.01 23.42
CA PHE A 75 19.26 -5.43 22.69
C PHE A 75 19.34 -3.90 22.67
N ILE A 76 19.61 -3.26 23.81
CA ILE A 76 19.68 -1.79 23.94
C ILE A 76 20.80 -1.20 23.07
N PHE A 77 22.01 -1.76 23.12
CA PHE A 77 23.17 -1.18 22.44
C PHE A 77 23.44 -1.77 21.05
N GLY A 78 22.92 -2.98 20.78
CA GLY A 78 23.11 -3.69 19.53
C GLY A 78 22.03 -3.45 18.48
N THR A 79 20.86 -2.90 18.85
CA THR A 79 19.76 -2.65 17.90
C THR A 79 19.51 -1.15 17.68
N LEU A 80 18.95 -0.80 16.52
CA LEU A 80 18.52 0.58 16.23
C LEU A 80 17.40 1.03 17.18
N ILE A 81 16.44 0.15 17.47
CA ILE A 81 15.33 0.40 18.40
C ILE A 81 15.87 0.70 19.81
N GLY A 82 16.86 -0.05 20.27
CA GLY A 82 17.52 0.17 21.56
C GLY A 82 18.23 1.52 21.64
N LYS A 83 18.99 1.89 20.60
CA LYS A 83 19.67 3.20 20.51
C LYS A 83 18.67 4.35 20.47
N ALA A 84 17.59 4.21 19.71
CA ALA A 84 16.50 5.17 19.67
C ALA A 84 15.86 5.34 21.05
N TRP A 85 15.57 4.24 21.75
CA TRP A 85 15.08 4.29 23.12
C TRP A 85 16.01 5.08 24.04
N VAL A 86 17.32 4.82 24.03
CA VAL A 86 18.31 5.57 24.84
C VAL A 86 18.19 7.08 24.57
N ALA A 87 18.15 7.49 23.31
CA ALA A 87 18.00 8.91 22.95
C ALA A 87 16.70 9.52 23.50
N THR A 88 15.56 8.83 23.33
CA THR A 88 14.27 9.28 23.86
C THR A 88 14.23 9.37 25.38
N GLN A 89 14.97 8.49 26.06
CA GLN A 89 15.01 8.38 27.50
C GLN A 89 15.93 9.43 28.14
N VAL A 90 17.05 9.75 27.49
CA VAL A 90 17.90 10.90 27.86
C VAL A 90 17.10 12.20 27.76
N LEU A 91 16.39 12.41 26.65
CA LEU A 91 15.55 13.58 26.47
C LEU A 91 14.41 13.64 27.51
N ALA A 92 13.83 12.48 27.87
CA ALA A 92 12.87 12.35 28.97
C ALA A 92 13.43 12.86 30.31
N ALA A 93 14.66 12.46 30.62
CA ALA A 93 15.31 12.78 31.88
C ALA A 93 15.60 14.28 31.98
N VAL A 94 16.08 14.88 30.89
CA VAL A 94 16.29 16.34 30.80
C VAL A 94 14.97 17.10 30.94
N PHE A 95 13.91 16.64 30.28
CA PHE A 95 12.57 17.22 30.41
C PHE A 95 12.03 17.12 31.85
N ALA A 96 12.15 15.96 32.50
CA ALA A 96 11.71 15.74 33.88
C ALA A 96 12.51 16.60 34.87
N ALA A 97 13.83 16.71 34.70
CA ALA A 97 14.69 17.57 35.51
C ALA A 97 14.29 19.05 35.39
N ALA A 98 14.06 19.53 34.16
CA ALA A 98 13.59 20.89 33.91
C ALA A 98 12.20 21.14 34.54
N ALA A 99 11.27 20.18 34.41
CA ALA A 99 9.94 20.25 35.02
C ALA A 99 9.99 20.31 36.55
N LEU A 100 10.88 19.55 37.19
CA LEU A 100 11.12 19.59 38.64
C LEU A 100 11.76 20.91 39.08
N LEU A 101 12.73 21.43 38.33
CA LEU A 101 13.39 22.70 38.63
C LEU A 101 12.39 23.88 38.67
N ARG A 102 11.37 23.85 37.78
CA ARG A 102 10.30 24.85 37.75
C ARG A 102 9.45 24.91 39.02
N LEU A 103 9.46 23.87 39.85
CA LEU A 103 8.78 23.88 41.15
C LEU A 103 9.46 24.84 42.13
N ARG A 104 10.78 25.04 41.98
CA ARG A 104 11.60 25.87 42.87
C ARG A 104 11.92 27.23 42.27
N VAL A 105 12.07 27.29 40.94
CA VAL A 105 12.53 28.49 40.23
C VAL A 105 11.40 29.08 39.38
N LYS A 106 11.21 30.41 39.49
CA LYS A 106 10.35 31.18 38.58
C LYS A 106 11.24 31.85 37.54
N ASN A 107 11.27 31.32 36.31
CA ASN A 107 12.05 31.88 35.22
C ASN A 107 11.37 31.57 33.87
N LEU A 108 11.08 32.63 33.10
CA LEU A 108 10.40 32.53 31.81
C LEU A 108 11.20 31.71 30.77
N TRP A 109 12.53 31.82 30.77
CA TRP A 109 13.40 31.05 29.88
C TRP A 109 13.36 29.57 30.23
N LEU A 110 13.39 29.23 31.52
CA LEU A 110 13.22 27.85 31.98
C LEU A 110 11.86 27.29 31.59
N ASP A 111 10.80 28.08 31.73
CA ASP A 111 9.46 27.69 31.29
C ASP A 111 9.46 27.40 29.78
N ARG A 112 10.04 28.27 28.94
CA ARG A 112 10.09 28.11 27.47
C ARG A 112 10.94 26.91 27.05
N ALA A 113 12.10 26.74 27.67
CA ALA A 113 12.98 25.59 27.44
C ALA A 113 12.28 24.28 27.81
N THR A 114 11.55 24.24 28.92
CA THR A 114 10.79 23.05 29.33
C THR A 114 9.68 22.70 28.34
N LEU A 115 8.98 23.71 27.79
CA LEU A 115 8.01 23.46 26.71
C LEU A 115 8.69 22.91 25.45
N GLY A 116 9.82 23.50 25.04
CA GLY A 116 10.60 23.01 23.89
C GLY A 116 11.07 21.57 24.07
N LEU A 117 11.59 21.22 25.25
CA LEU A 117 11.96 19.85 25.61
C LEU A 117 10.76 18.91 25.58
N GLY A 118 9.60 19.33 26.09
CA GLY A 118 8.38 18.54 26.05
C GLY A 118 7.91 18.28 24.61
N LEU A 119 7.93 19.29 23.74
CA LEU A 119 7.62 19.13 22.31
C LEU A 119 8.61 18.19 21.62
N ALA A 120 9.91 18.31 21.94
CA ALA A 120 10.92 17.40 21.42
C ALA A 120 10.65 15.95 21.86
N VAL A 121 10.22 15.72 23.12
CA VAL A 121 9.78 14.40 23.59
C VAL A 121 8.63 13.87 22.73
N LEU A 122 7.59 14.66 22.45
CA LEU A 122 6.46 14.23 21.61
C LEU A 122 6.86 13.82 20.19
N ALA A 123 7.80 14.56 19.59
CA ALA A 123 8.29 14.26 18.25
C ALA A 123 9.01 12.90 18.20
N VAL A 124 9.83 12.60 19.21
CA VAL A 124 10.68 11.39 19.19
C VAL A 124 9.98 10.11 19.69
N VAL A 125 8.75 10.19 20.22
CA VAL A 125 7.99 8.99 20.65
C VAL A 125 7.84 7.97 19.52
N SER A 126 7.65 8.42 18.28
CA SER A 126 7.47 7.56 17.10
C SER A 126 8.73 6.77 16.71
N VAL A 127 9.92 7.25 17.10
CA VAL A 127 11.23 6.68 16.74
C VAL A 127 11.52 5.35 17.44
N THR A 128 10.56 4.81 18.19
CA THR A 128 10.67 3.45 18.75
C THR A 128 9.77 2.43 18.04
N GLY A 129 9.07 2.82 16.97
CA GLY A 129 8.24 1.96 16.13
C GLY A 129 8.69 1.90 14.67
N HIS A 130 7.74 1.80 13.73
CA HIS A 130 7.95 1.73 12.27
C HIS A 130 8.75 2.90 11.68
N ALA A 131 8.96 3.98 12.43
CA ALA A 131 9.71 5.15 11.99
C ALA A 131 11.23 4.92 11.81
N VAL A 132 11.77 3.80 12.31
CA VAL A 132 13.22 3.48 12.26
C VAL A 132 13.57 2.57 11.09
N ASP A 133 12.59 2.18 10.28
CA ASP A 133 12.82 1.37 9.09
C ASP A 133 13.61 2.18 8.05
N ASP A 134 14.83 1.74 7.75
CA ASP A 134 15.75 2.39 6.83
C ASP A 134 15.40 2.14 5.35
N SER A 135 14.49 1.21 5.07
CA SER A 135 13.93 1.00 3.73
C SER A 135 12.94 2.10 3.33
N LEU A 136 12.39 2.84 4.30
CA LEU A 136 11.40 3.88 4.01
C LEU A 136 12.04 5.15 3.44
N PRO A 137 11.39 5.82 2.46
CA PRO A 137 11.83 7.11 1.97
C PRO A 137 11.93 8.17 3.08
N ILE A 138 12.87 9.11 2.93
CA ILE A 138 13.14 10.13 3.96
C ILE A 138 11.93 11.00 4.30
N TYR A 139 11.06 11.29 3.32
CA TYR A 139 9.84 12.05 3.55
C TYR A 139 8.84 11.30 4.45
N THR A 140 8.82 9.97 4.39
CA THR A 140 8.01 9.09 5.24
C THR A 140 8.60 9.03 6.64
N GLN A 141 9.92 8.85 6.75
CA GLN A 141 10.62 8.89 8.04
C GLN A 141 10.39 10.21 8.78
N LEU A 142 10.44 11.35 8.07
CA LEU A 142 10.13 12.67 8.64
C LEU A 142 8.65 12.86 8.97
N SER A 143 7.74 12.18 8.28
CA SER A 143 6.30 12.30 8.55
C SER A 143 5.91 11.73 9.92
N PHE A 144 6.59 10.70 10.42
CA PHE A 144 6.34 10.14 11.75
C PHE A 144 6.47 11.15 12.91
N PRO A 145 7.61 11.85 13.10
CA PRO A 145 7.74 12.82 14.19
C PRO A 145 6.81 14.03 14.02
N PHE A 146 6.53 14.48 12.80
CA PHE A 146 5.54 15.55 12.58
C PHE A 146 4.12 15.09 12.95
N HIS A 147 3.75 13.87 12.58
CA HIS A 147 2.44 13.30 12.89
C HIS A 147 2.24 13.16 14.40
N THR A 148 3.21 12.58 15.12
CA THR A 148 3.10 12.39 16.57
C THR A 148 3.21 13.69 17.33
N LEU A 149 4.10 14.62 16.92
CA LEU A 149 4.20 15.94 17.53
C LEU A 149 2.86 16.69 17.44
N ALA A 150 2.29 16.78 16.25
CA ALA A 150 1.04 17.50 16.04
C ALA A 150 -0.14 16.80 16.74
N GLY A 151 -0.27 15.48 16.58
CA GLY A 151 -1.35 14.70 17.18
C GLY A 151 -1.32 14.72 18.71
N LEU A 152 -0.16 14.51 19.33
CA LEU A 152 -0.03 14.53 20.79
C LEU A 152 -0.13 15.95 21.36
N THR A 153 0.30 16.98 20.63
CA THR A 153 0.06 18.37 21.04
C THR A 153 -1.44 18.67 21.05
N TRP A 154 -2.17 18.26 20.01
CA TRP A 154 -3.63 18.39 19.94
C TRP A 154 -4.34 17.65 21.08
N ILE A 155 -4.03 16.36 21.30
CA ILE A 155 -4.61 15.58 22.40
C ILE A 155 -4.29 16.24 23.76
N GLY A 156 -3.03 16.59 23.98
CA GLY A 156 -2.56 17.17 25.23
C GLY A 156 -3.25 18.48 25.58
N GLY A 157 -3.32 19.41 24.64
CA GLY A 157 -3.98 20.68 24.88
C GLY A 157 -5.50 20.58 24.94
N LEU A 158 -6.13 19.60 24.29
CA LEU A 158 -7.57 19.32 24.47
C LEU A 158 -7.85 18.83 25.90
N LEU A 159 -7.09 17.86 26.40
CA LEU A 159 -7.21 17.38 27.78
C LEU A 159 -6.93 18.49 28.79
N GLY A 160 -5.92 19.30 28.53
CA GLY A 160 -5.62 20.47 29.36
C GLY A 160 -6.75 21.51 29.31
N LEU A 161 -7.40 21.71 28.16
CA LEU A 161 -8.50 22.65 28.00
C LEU A 161 -9.71 22.17 28.80
N VAL A 162 -10.05 20.89 28.72
CA VAL A 162 -11.13 20.29 29.54
C VAL A 162 -10.82 20.46 31.02
N TYR A 163 -9.59 20.18 31.45
CA TYR A 163 -9.15 20.42 32.82
C TYR A 163 -9.28 21.90 33.23
N TRP A 164 -8.91 22.82 32.34
CA TRP A 164 -9.06 24.26 32.57
C TRP A 164 -10.54 24.67 32.67
N MET A 165 -11.43 24.13 31.83
CA MET A 165 -12.87 24.40 31.87
C MET A 165 -13.54 23.91 33.16
N ILE A 166 -13.03 22.81 33.74
CA ILE A 166 -13.51 22.28 35.01
C ILE A 166 -13.01 23.12 36.19
N THR A 167 -11.72 23.45 36.20
CA THR A 167 -11.08 24.13 37.34
C THR A 167 -11.21 25.65 37.30
N GLY A 168 -11.50 26.22 36.13
CA GLY A 168 -11.60 27.66 35.86
C GLY A 168 -13.00 28.25 35.96
N ARG A 169 -13.99 27.51 36.49
CA ARG A 169 -15.41 27.95 36.51
C ARG A 169 -15.68 29.30 37.21
N GLY A 170 -14.77 29.76 38.07
CA GLY A 170 -14.85 31.07 38.73
C GLY A 170 -14.20 32.23 37.97
N LYS A 171 -13.64 31.98 36.77
CA LYS A 171 -12.96 32.98 35.95
C LYS A 171 -13.95 33.76 35.08
N PRO A 172 -13.59 34.98 34.63
CA PRO A 172 -14.41 35.72 33.68
C PRO A 172 -14.70 34.90 32.41
N PRO A 173 -15.94 34.92 31.89
CA PRO A 173 -16.32 34.22 30.65
C PRO A 173 -15.42 34.57 29.45
N GLU A 174 -14.92 35.80 29.40
CA GLU A 174 -14.03 36.28 28.34
C GLU A 174 -12.66 35.57 28.32
N GLU A 175 -12.13 35.19 29.49
CA GLU A 175 -10.87 34.45 29.58
C GLU A 175 -11.04 33.03 29.02
N ALA A 176 -12.17 32.38 29.35
CA ALA A 176 -12.52 31.06 28.85
C ALA A 176 -12.71 31.04 27.34
N TRP A 177 -13.47 32.01 26.83
CA TRP A 177 -13.68 32.18 25.40
C TRP A 177 -12.37 32.43 24.66
N ARG A 178 -11.50 33.32 25.18
CA ARG A 178 -10.19 33.61 24.57
C ARG A 178 -9.27 32.40 24.55
N LEU A 179 -9.25 31.61 25.63
CA LEU A 179 -8.48 30.37 25.67
C LEU A 179 -9.00 29.37 24.63
N ALA A 180 -10.31 29.16 24.58
CA ALA A 180 -10.94 28.25 23.63
C ALA A 180 -10.71 28.68 22.16
N GLU A 181 -10.79 29.97 21.86
CA GLU A 181 -10.50 30.53 20.54
C GLU A 181 -9.05 30.30 20.12
N ARG A 182 -8.08 30.69 20.97
CA ARG A 182 -6.64 30.53 20.68
C ARG A 182 -6.25 29.06 20.58
N TRP A 183 -6.81 28.21 21.44
CA TRP A 183 -6.63 26.76 21.35
C TRP A 183 -7.20 26.20 20.05
N SER A 184 -8.39 26.64 19.63
CA SER A 184 -9.00 26.20 18.37
C SER A 184 -8.12 26.49 17.16
N LEU A 185 -7.37 27.61 17.16
CA LEU A 185 -6.39 27.91 16.11
C LEU A 185 -5.22 26.91 16.11
N VAL A 186 -4.64 26.62 17.29
CA VAL A 186 -3.57 25.62 17.43
C VAL A 186 -4.04 24.23 17.00
N ALA A 187 -5.25 23.84 17.41
CA ALA A 187 -5.84 22.55 17.05
C ALA A 187 -6.04 22.39 15.54
N LYS A 188 -6.50 23.45 14.85
CA LYS A 188 -6.62 23.45 13.37
C LYS A 188 -5.27 23.28 12.69
N ALA A 189 -4.25 24.01 13.14
CA ALA A 189 -2.90 23.88 12.59
C ALA A 189 -2.32 22.48 12.80
N ALA A 190 -2.48 21.92 14.01
CA ALA A 190 -2.09 20.54 14.31
C ALA A 190 -2.83 19.54 13.41
N MET A 191 -4.14 19.71 13.20
CA MET A 191 -4.93 18.82 12.35
C MET A 191 -4.47 18.82 10.89
N VAL A 192 -4.10 19.98 10.35
CA VAL A 192 -3.53 20.07 8.98
C VAL A 192 -2.24 19.26 8.88
N ILE A 193 -1.34 19.36 9.87
CA ILE A 193 -0.10 18.58 9.90
C ILE A 193 -0.40 17.08 10.02
N VAL A 194 -1.32 16.69 10.90
CA VAL A 194 -1.75 15.29 11.07
C VAL A 194 -2.34 14.73 9.78
N LEU A 195 -3.14 15.50 9.05
CA LEU A 195 -3.75 15.08 7.79
C LEU A 195 -2.69 14.86 6.70
N ILE A 196 -1.78 15.82 6.50
CA ILE A 196 -0.72 15.72 5.48
C ILE A 196 0.22 14.57 5.80
N SER A 197 0.77 14.54 7.01
CA SER A 197 1.67 13.46 7.44
C SER A 197 0.97 12.11 7.45
N GLY A 198 -0.30 12.05 7.85
CA GLY A 198 -1.08 10.81 7.87
C GLY A 198 -1.33 10.22 6.49
N LEU A 199 -1.52 11.07 5.46
CA LEU A 199 -1.64 10.62 4.07
C LEU A 199 -0.33 10.02 3.55
N VAL A 200 0.80 10.67 3.82
CA VAL A 200 2.13 10.14 3.45
C VAL A 200 2.39 8.80 4.12
N LEU A 201 2.11 8.69 5.41
CA LEU A 201 2.28 7.43 6.15
C LEU A 201 1.34 6.33 5.66
N ALA A 202 0.07 6.65 5.36
CA ALA A 202 -0.88 5.68 4.85
C ALA A 202 -0.48 5.15 3.46
N TRP A 203 0.08 6.00 2.59
CA TRP A 203 0.55 5.60 1.27
C TRP A 203 1.57 4.47 1.34
N GLU A 204 2.62 4.63 2.17
CA GLU A 204 3.68 3.61 2.29
C GLU A 204 3.25 2.41 3.16
N THR A 205 2.56 2.65 4.28
CA THR A 205 2.27 1.57 5.24
C THR A 205 1.04 0.73 4.91
N VAL A 206 0.12 1.26 4.09
CA VAL A 206 -1.09 0.54 3.65
C VAL A 206 -0.93 0.03 2.22
N GLY A 207 -0.26 0.77 1.34
CA GLY A 207 -0.01 0.37 -0.05
C GLY A 207 -1.24 0.47 -0.95
N SER A 208 -2.34 -0.20 -0.60
CA SER A 208 -3.56 -0.25 -1.42
C SER A 208 -4.84 -0.06 -0.60
N PHE A 209 -5.91 0.39 -1.26
CA PHE A 209 -7.22 0.49 -0.62
C PHE A 209 -7.76 -0.87 -0.15
N GLY A 210 -7.42 -1.97 -0.85
CA GLY A 210 -7.79 -3.33 -0.45
C GLY A 210 -7.26 -3.66 0.95
N PHE A 211 -5.98 -3.40 1.18
CA PHE A 211 -5.35 -3.68 2.47
C PHE A 211 -5.90 -2.87 3.64
N MET A 212 -6.62 -1.77 3.38
CA MET A 212 -7.29 -0.99 4.42
C MET A 212 -8.41 -1.77 5.14
N LEU A 213 -9.09 -2.70 4.48
CA LEU A 213 -10.09 -3.56 5.15
C LEU A 213 -9.63 -5.01 5.27
N ALA A 214 -8.69 -5.42 4.41
CA ALA A 214 -8.25 -6.79 4.33
C ALA A 214 -7.30 -7.19 5.47
N THR A 215 -6.53 -6.24 6.01
CA THR A 215 -5.50 -6.50 7.03
C THR A 215 -5.93 -6.05 8.44
N PRO A 216 -5.39 -6.65 9.52
CA PRO A 216 -5.62 -6.17 10.89
C PRO A 216 -5.21 -4.71 11.08
N TYR A 217 -4.06 -4.31 10.51
CA TYR A 217 -3.56 -2.94 10.53
C TYR A 217 -4.54 -1.96 9.89
N GLY A 218 -5.01 -2.28 8.68
CA GLY A 218 -5.96 -1.46 7.95
C GLY A 218 -7.28 -1.29 8.70
N ARG A 219 -7.80 -2.35 9.32
CA ARG A 219 -9.06 -2.29 10.08
C ARG A 219 -8.94 -1.37 11.28
N LEU A 220 -7.84 -1.43 12.02
CA LEU A 220 -7.57 -0.48 13.12
C LEU A 220 -7.45 0.95 12.60
N LEU A 221 -6.78 1.16 11.46
CA LEU A 221 -6.71 2.47 10.82
C LEU A 221 -8.10 2.98 10.41
N THR A 222 -8.96 2.10 9.89
CA THR A 222 -10.34 2.43 9.52
C THR A 222 -11.15 2.87 10.74
N VAL A 223 -11.05 2.13 11.86
CA VAL A 223 -11.67 2.51 13.14
C VAL A 223 -11.11 3.85 13.65
N LYS A 224 -9.79 4.07 13.53
CA LYS A 224 -9.12 5.34 13.88
C LYS A 224 -9.67 6.50 13.04
N LEU A 225 -9.85 6.32 11.73
CA LEU A 225 -10.41 7.36 10.86
C LEU A 225 -11.87 7.64 11.18
N ALA A 226 -12.69 6.61 11.45
CA ALA A 226 -14.08 6.79 11.87
C ALA A 226 -14.19 7.56 13.20
N LEU A 227 -13.33 7.21 14.17
CA LEU A 227 -13.26 7.88 15.46
C LEU A 227 -12.75 9.33 15.32
N LEU A 228 -11.83 9.58 14.39
CA LEU A 228 -11.36 10.93 14.07
C LEU A 228 -12.50 11.78 13.47
N CYS A 229 -13.30 11.23 12.56
CA CYS A 229 -14.48 11.90 12.05
C CYS A 229 -15.47 12.28 13.17
N ALA A 230 -15.71 11.37 14.13
CA ALA A 230 -16.54 11.68 15.30
C ALA A 230 -15.95 12.82 16.15
N ALA A 231 -14.64 12.80 16.41
CA ALA A 231 -13.95 13.87 17.12
C ALA A 231 -14.05 15.22 16.39
N LEU A 232 -13.86 15.23 15.06
CA LEU A 232 -13.97 16.44 14.24
C LEU A 232 -15.39 17.02 14.20
N LEU A 233 -16.43 16.18 14.24
CA LEU A 233 -17.81 16.64 14.36
C LEU A 233 -18.08 17.32 15.72
N LEU A 234 -17.53 16.78 16.81
CA LEU A 234 -17.58 17.41 18.13
C LEU A 234 -16.79 18.73 18.13
N ALA A 235 -15.58 18.74 17.59
CA ALA A 235 -14.76 19.94 17.44
C ALA A 235 -15.46 21.03 16.61
N LEU A 236 -16.17 20.64 15.55
CA LEU A 236 -16.98 21.55 14.74
C LEU A 236 -18.12 22.17 15.56
N SER A 237 -18.77 21.40 16.44
CA SER A 237 -19.81 21.93 17.32
C SER A 237 -19.26 22.97 18.30
N LEU A 238 -18.08 22.72 18.88
CA LEU A 238 -17.38 23.66 19.75
C LEU A 238 -16.94 24.92 19.00
N ALA A 239 -16.40 24.77 17.79
CA ALA A 239 -16.00 25.89 16.94
C ALA A 239 -17.20 26.76 16.55
N ARG A 240 -18.34 26.15 16.22
CA ARG A 240 -19.60 26.87 15.96
C ARG A 240 -20.08 27.64 17.18
N TYR A 241 -20.02 27.04 18.36
CA TYR A 241 -20.39 27.72 19.61
C TYR A 241 -19.61 29.02 19.82
N LEU A 242 -18.30 29.02 19.54
CA LEU A 242 -17.46 30.22 19.66
C LEU A 242 -17.87 31.36 18.71
N THR A 243 -18.53 31.04 17.60
CA THR A 243 -19.03 32.04 16.62
C THR A 243 -20.40 32.60 16.96
N LEU A 244 -21.12 32.04 17.94
CA LEU A 244 -22.44 32.52 18.33
C LEU A 244 -22.35 33.90 18.99
N ALA A 245 -23.28 34.78 18.62
CA ALA A 245 -23.43 36.09 19.25
C ALA A 245 -23.69 35.93 20.76
N GLY A 246 -22.90 36.61 21.59
CA GLY A 246 -23.02 36.55 23.05
C GLY A 246 -22.15 35.49 23.73
N SER A 247 -21.61 34.50 23.01
CA SER A 247 -20.74 33.44 23.58
C SER A 247 -19.54 34.00 24.37
N LYS A 248 -18.99 35.14 23.93
CA LYS A 248 -17.90 35.85 24.62
C LYS A 248 -18.31 36.41 25.99
N LYS A 249 -19.55 36.90 26.12
CA LYS A 249 -20.06 37.53 27.36
C LYS A 249 -20.68 36.50 28.32
N SER A 250 -21.31 35.45 27.78
CA SER A 250 -22.00 34.40 28.53
C SER A 250 -21.49 33.01 28.13
N PHE A 251 -20.21 32.76 28.39
CA PHE A 251 -19.56 31.48 28.09
C PHE A 251 -20.07 30.37 29.02
N ASP A 252 -20.51 29.26 28.45
CA ASP A 252 -21.01 28.09 29.18
C ASP A 252 -19.86 27.09 29.40
N PHE A 253 -19.25 27.20 30.58
CA PHE A 253 -18.16 26.30 31.01
C PHE A 253 -18.61 24.83 31.08
N ALA A 254 -19.85 24.57 31.49
CA ALA A 254 -20.32 23.22 31.73
C ALA A 254 -20.58 22.49 30.42
N TRP A 255 -21.26 23.15 29.48
CA TRP A 255 -21.51 22.60 28.15
C TRP A 255 -20.20 22.43 27.38
N TYR A 256 -19.34 23.46 27.35
CA TYR A 256 -18.09 23.40 26.60
C TYR A 256 -17.14 22.33 27.16
N GLY A 257 -17.02 22.25 28.49
CA GLY A 257 -16.25 21.20 29.17
C GLY A 257 -16.80 19.80 28.93
N LYS A 258 -18.13 19.62 28.87
CA LYS A 258 -18.77 18.33 28.59
C LYS A 258 -18.52 17.86 27.15
N ILE A 259 -18.76 18.71 26.16
CA ILE A 259 -18.52 18.38 24.75
C ILE A 259 -17.02 18.19 24.47
N GLY A 260 -16.17 19.07 25.01
CA GLY A 260 -14.72 18.89 24.96
C GLY A 260 -14.24 17.61 25.66
N GLY A 261 -14.93 17.19 26.72
CA GLY A 261 -14.70 15.90 27.38
C GLY A 261 -15.00 14.70 26.48
N PHE A 262 -16.11 14.74 25.72
CA PHE A 262 -16.40 13.72 24.72
C PHE A 262 -15.37 13.72 23.57
N GLU A 263 -14.98 14.89 23.08
CA GLU A 263 -13.91 15.00 22.08
C GLU A 263 -12.59 14.43 22.63
N GLY A 264 -12.27 14.74 23.89
CA GLY A 264 -11.09 14.22 24.59
C GLY A 264 -11.11 12.70 24.76
N ALA A 265 -12.28 12.11 25.00
CA ALA A 265 -12.45 10.66 25.06
C ALA A 265 -12.20 10.02 23.68
N CYS A 266 -12.72 10.61 22.59
CA CYS A 266 -12.38 10.17 21.23
C CYS A 266 -10.88 10.29 20.97
N ALA A 267 -10.25 11.40 21.38
CA ALA A 267 -8.83 11.66 21.19
C ALA A 267 -7.93 10.65 21.95
N LEU A 268 -8.33 10.25 23.17
CA LEU A 268 -7.68 9.17 23.91
C LEU A 268 -7.87 7.82 23.23
N GLY A 269 -9.06 7.53 22.69
CA GLY A 269 -9.31 6.33 21.89
C GLY A 269 -8.43 6.27 20.63
N LEU A 270 -8.26 7.39 19.93
CA LEU A 270 -7.35 7.51 18.79
C LEU A 270 -5.91 7.17 19.17
N LEU A 271 -5.45 7.67 20.32
CA LEU A 271 -4.11 7.41 20.82
C LEU A 271 -3.92 5.95 21.24
N PHE A 272 -4.94 5.34 21.85
CA PHE A 272 -4.93 3.92 22.18
C PHE A 272 -4.78 3.06 20.92
N ILE A 273 -5.62 3.30 19.90
CA ILE A 273 -5.54 2.60 18.61
C ILE A 273 -4.18 2.84 17.95
N ALA A 274 -3.65 4.07 17.99
CA ALA A 274 -2.32 4.36 17.45
C ALA A 274 -1.21 3.58 18.15
N GLY A 275 -1.31 3.38 19.48
CA GLY A 275 -0.40 2.54 20.24
C GLY A 275 -0.40 1.08 19.78
N TRP A 276 -1.57 0.53 19.42
CA TRP A 276 -1.70 -0.81 18.85
C TRP A 276 -1.14 -0.91 17.43
N ILE A 277 -1.52 0.01 16.54
CA ILE A 277 -1.04 0.07 15.15
C ILE A 277 0.49 0.10 15.11
N ALA A 278 1.12 0.83 16.03
CA ALA A 278 2.58 0.95 16.11
C ALA A 278 3.30 -0.32 16.59
N THR A 279 2.57 -1.40 16.93
CA THR A 279 3.12 -2.66 17.44
C THR A 279 2.79 -3.88 16.58
N ILE A 280 2.01 -3.72 15.52
CA ILE A 280 1.65 -4.78 14.57
C ILE A 280 2.30 -4.52 13.22
N THR A 281 2.36 -5.56 12.38
CA THR A 281 2.91 -5.49 11.01
C THR A 281 2.14 -4.45 10.18
N PRO A 282 2.83 -3.56 9.44
CA PRO A 282 2.18 -2.68 8.48
C PRO A 282 1.36 -3.46 7.45
N ALA A 283 0.25 -2.89 7.01
CA ALA A 283 -0.66 -3.52 6.06
C ALA A 283 0.01 -3.92 4.74
N ALA A 284 0.99 -3.13 4.26
CA ALA A 284 1.76 -3.43 3.05
C ALA A 284 2.70 -4.66 3.16
N HIS A 285 2.91 -5.19 4.38
CA HIS A 285 3.76 -6.35 4.64
C HIS A 285 2.99 -7.50 5.29
N GLU A 286 1.65 -7.41 5.36
CA GLU A 286 0.81 -8.44 5.95
C GLU A 286 0.57 -9.56 4.95
N THR A 287 0.88 -10.79 5.33
CA THR A 287 0.64 -11.98 4.50
C THR A 287 -0.70 -12.64 4.83
N ASN A 288 -1.25 -12.41 6.03
CA ASN A 288 -2.56 -12.94 6.41
C ASN A 288 -3.65 -11.92 6.10
N VAL A 289 -4.14 -11.99 4.86
CA VAL A 289 -5.13 -11.07 4.31
C VAL A 289 -6.51 -11.73 4.30
N TYR A 290 -7.52 -11.03 4.81
CA TYR A 290 -8.92 -11.48 4.76
C TYR A 290 -9.82 -10.32 4.33
N TRP A 291 -10.41 -10.41 3.15
CA TRP A 291 -11.35 -9.41 2.67
C TRP A 291 -12.76 -9.66 3.22
N PRO A 292 -13.36 -8.73 3.98
CA PRO A 292 -14.62 -8.98 4.69
C PRO A 292 -15.89 -8.68 3.87
N LEU A 293 -15.76 -8.06 2.70
CA LEU A 293 -16.91 -7.60 1.91
C LEU A 293 -17.14 -8.53 0.70
N PRO A 294 -18.40 -8.77 0.28
CA PRO A 294 -18.68 -9.60 -0.89
C PRO A 294 -18.39 -8.88 -2.23
N PHE A 295 -17.83 -7.67 -2.18
CA PHE A 295 -17.52 -6.85 -3.35
C PHE A 295 -16.20 -6.09 -3.14
N ARG A 296 -15.56 -5.70 -4.25
CA ARG A 296 -14.44 -4.75 -4.29
C ARG A 296 -14.70 -3.67 -5.32
N VAL A 297 -14.07 -2.51 -5.16
CA VAL A 297 -14.18 -1.39 -6.10
C VAL A 297 -12.99 -1.44 -7.06
N THR A 298 -13.25 -1.56 -8.36
CA THR A 298 -12.21 -1.57 -9.40
C THR A 298 -12.72 -0.99 -10.71
N TRP A 299 -11.90 -0.15 -11.34
CA TRP A 299 -12.15 0.33 -12.69
C TRP A 299 -11.86 -0.74 -13.74
N ALA A 300 -10.72 -1.43 -13.61
CA ALA A 300 -10.28 -2.44 -14.57
C ALA A 300 -11.24 -3.64 -14.63
N GLY A 301 -11.76 -4.07 -13.48
CA GLY A 301 -12.71 -5.18 -13.38
C GLY A 301 -14.15 -4.86 -13.82
N THR A 302 -14.50 -3.58 -13.94
CA THR A 302 -15.85 -3.17 -14.39
C THR A 302 -15.85 -2.72 -15.84
N TRP A 303 -15.29 -1.56 -16.15
CA TRP A 303 -15.39 -0.92 -17.47
C TRP A 303 -14.09 -0.95 -18.26
N GLY A 304 -12.94 -1.09 -17.59
CA GLY A 304 -11.63 -0.79 -18.18
C GLY A 304 -11.25 -1.62 -19.42
N LEU A 305 -11.65 -2.89 -19.49
CA LEU A 305 -11.35 -3.78 -20.63
C LEU A 305 -12.59 -4.24 -21.40
N LYS A 306 -13.80 -3.81 -21.00
CA LYS A 306 -15.03 -4.20 -21.71
C LYS A 306 -15.19 -3.32 -22.94
N VAL A 307 -15.35 -3.96 -24.11
CA VAL A 307 -15.60 -3.25 -25.38
C VAL A 307 -16.95 -2.53 -25.37
N THR A 308 -17.91 -3.02 -24.58
CA THR A 308 -19.27 -2.48 -24.47
C THR A 308 -19.70 -2.32 -23.01
N PRO A 309 -19.13 -1.37 -22.25
CA PRO A 309 -19.40 -1.22 -20.83
C PRO A 309 -20.86 -0.84 -20.53
N TRP A 310 -21.57 -0.22 -21.49
CA TRP A 310 -22.99 0.14 -21.37
C TRP A 310 -23.97 -1.04 -21.33
N ILE A 311 -23.51 -2.26 -21.62
CA ILE A 311 -24.32 -3.48 -21.51
C ILE A 311 -24.26 -4.03 -20.07
N ASP A 312 -23.25 -3.63 -19.28
CA ASP A 312 -23.13 -4.04 -17.90
C ASP A 312 -24.26 -3.45 -17.05
N PRO A 313 -24.99 -4.26 -16.24
CA PRO A 313 -26.05 -3.76 -15.36
C PRO A 313 -25.58 -2.66 -14.40
N THR A 314 -24.29 -2.65 -14.04
CA THR A 314 -23.70 -1.64 -13.15
C THR A 314 -23.55 -0.26 -13.81
N TRP A 315 -23.50 -0.19 -15.14
CA TRP A 315 -23.34 1.08 -15.88
C TRP A 315 -24.42 2.11 -15.56
N GLN A 316 -25.66 1.66 -15.37
CA GLN A 316 -26.80 2.52 -15.07
C GLN A 316 -26.62 3.26 -13.74
N TRP A 317 -25.95 2.63 -12.77
CA TRP A 317 -25.62 3.26 -11.49
C TRP A 317 -24.57 4.36 -11.66
N GLY A 318 -23.63 4.21 -12.58
CA GLY A 318 -22.65 5.24 -12.92
C GLY A 318 -23.33 6.48 -13.51
N VAL A 319 -24.27 6.27 -14.43
CA VAL A 319 -25.09 7.36 -15.01
C VAL A 319 -25.92 8.06 -13.92
N ALA A 320 -26.57 7.31 -13.04
CA ALA A 320 -27.33 7.86 -11.92
C ALA A 320 -26.44 8.68 -10.97
N GLY A 321 -25.26 8.16 -10.64
CA GLY A 321 -24.27 8.85 -9.80
C GLY A 321 -23.80 10.16 -10.42
N ALA A 322 -23.48 10.17 -11.71
CA ALA A 322 -23.11 11.38 -12.44
C ALA A 322 -24.25 12.41 -12.46
N ALA A 323 -25.49 11.98 -12.72
CA ALA A 323 -26.65 12.86 -12.68
C ALA A 323 -26.86 13.49 -11.29
N LEU A 324 -26.77 12.70 -10.22
CA LEU A 324 -26.88 13.19 -8.84
C LEU A 324 -25.76 14.19 -8.49
N ALA A 325 -24.52 13.94 -8.93
CA ALA A 325 -23.40 14.85 -8.72
C ALA A 325 -23.61 16.19 -9.45
N VAL A 326 -24.11 16.15 -10.69
CA VAL A 326 -24.48 17.36 -11.44
C VAL A 326 -25.59 18.13 -10.72
N VAL A 327 -26.64 17.46 -10.25
CA VAL A 327 -27.72 18.11 -9.49
C VAL A 327 -27.19 18.72 -8.19
N ALA A 328 -26.30 18.02 -7.47
CA ALA A 328 -25.66 18.56 -6.26
C ALA A 328 -24.82 19.81 -6.57
N GLY A 329 -24.03 19.77 -7.65
CA GLY A 329 -23.23 20.90 -8.12
C GLY A 329 -24.10 22.09 -8.51
N LEU A 330 -25.14 21.87 -9.33
CA LEU A 330 -26.10 22.91 -9.70
C LEU A 330 -26.79 23.50 -8.47
N ALA A 331 -27.23 22.66 -7.53
CA ALA A 331 -27.82 23.11 -6.27
C ALA A 331 -26.82 23.93 -5.44
N TRP A 332 -25.53 23.63 -5.46
CA TRP A 332 -24.49 24.38 -4.76
C TRP A 332 -24.16 25.72 -5.42
N PHE A 333 -24.01 25.76 -6.74
CA PHE A 333 -23.58 26.95 -7.51
C PHE A 333 -24.73 27.88 -7.93
N ALA A 334 -25.98 27.40 -7.95
CA ALA A 334 -27.15 28.18 -8.40
C ALA A 334 -27.28 29.60 -7.81
N PRO A 335 -27.02 29.88 -6.52
CA PRO A 335 -27.14 31.24 -5.99
C PRO A 335 -25.98 32.15 -6.37
N ALA A 336 -24.79 31.60 -6.59
CA ALA A 336 -23.67 32.39 -7.11
C ALA A 336 -23.99 32.81 -8.56
N LEU A 337 -24.56 31.89 -9.35
CA LEU A 337 -25.05 32.19 -10.70
C LEU A 337 -26.22 33.18 -10.67
N ALA A 338 -27.20 32.98 -9.81
CA ALA A 338 -28.37 33.87 -9.67
C ALA A 338 -27.96 35.27 -9.20
N ALA A 339 -27.02 35.38 -8.26
CA ALA A 339 -26.46 36.65 -7.82
C ALA A 339 -25.67 37.34 -8.94
N ALA A 340 -24.88 36.60 -9.72
CA ALA A 340 -24.18 37.12 -10.90
C ALA A 340 -25.16 37.62 -11.99
N MET A 341 -26.36 37.05 -12.06
CA MET A 341 -27.45 37.47 -12.96
C MET A 341 -28.41 38.51 -12.34
N GLY A 342 -28.11 39.05 -11.14
CA GLY A 342 -28.89 40.13 -10.51
C GLY A 342 -30.17 39.69 -9.78
N PHE A 343 -30.39 38.39 -9.56
CA PHE A 343 -31.53 37.89 -8.79
C PHE A 343 -31.25 37.86 -7.29
N ALA A 344 -32.25 38.24 -6.48
CA ALA A 344 -32.14 38.22 -5.03
C ALA A 344 -32.12 36.77 -4.47
N PRO A 345 -31.23 36.44 -3.52
CA PRO A 345 -31.14 35.10 -2.96
C PRO A 345 -32.36 34.77 -2.08
N LEU A 346 -33.01 33.63 -2.36
CA LEU A 346 -34.14 33.12 -1.57
C LEU A 346 -33.66 32.53 -0.22
N PRO A 347 -33.99 33.14 0.94
CA PRO A 347 -33.43 32.74 2.24
C PRO A 347 -33.85 31.33 2.68
N ARG A 348 -35.10 30.91 2.37
CA ARG A 348 -35.64 29.59 2.71
C ARG A 348 -34.94 28.43 1.99
N LEU A 349 -34.38 28.68 0.80
CA LEU A 349 -33.62 27.67 0.07
C LEU A 349 -32.20 27.50 0.63
N ARG A 350 -31.68 28.45 1.41
CA ARG A 350 -30.30 28.41 1.90
C ARG A 350 -30.05 27.24 2.86
N ASP A 351 -31.00 26.96 3.75
CA ASP A 351 -30.83 25.88 4.73
C ASP A 351 -31.19 24.51 4.15
N TRP A 352 -32.22 24.42 3.30
CA TRP A 352 -32.53 23.20 2.54
C TRP A 352 -31.34 22.76 1.67
N ARG A 353 -30.68 23.70 0.98
CA ARG A 353 -29.53 23.42 0.10
C ARG A 353 -28.33 22.83 0.83
N LYS A 354 -28.04 23.24 2.07
CA LYS A 354 -26.92 22.69 2.84
C LYS A 354 -27.07 21.19 3.08
N TYR A 355 -28.29 20.77 3.40
CA TYR A 355 -28.59 19.36 3.67
C TYR A 355 -28.81 18.57 2.37
N SER A 356 -29.53 19.12 1.39
CA SER A 356 -29.81 18.44 0.13
C SER A 356 -28.57 18.23 -0.74
N THR A 357 -27.65 19.21 -0.81
CA THR A 357 -26.37 19.05 -1.54
C THR A 357 -25.51 17.95 -0.94
N SER A 358 -25.41 17.89 0.38
CA SER A 358 -24.66 16.84 1.09
C SER A 358 -25.29 15.46 0.87
N ALA A 359 -26.62 15.37 0.95
CA ALA A 359 -27.35 14.12 0.70
C ALA A 359 -27.22 13.65 -0.76
N LEU A 360 -27.32 14.56 -1.72
CA LEU A 360 -27.17 14.26 -3.15
C LEU A 360 -25.73 13.86 -3.49
N ALA A 361 -24.73 14.53 -2.90
CA ALA A 361 -23.33 14.14 -3.06
C ALA A 361 -23.04 12.76 -2.48
N LEU A 362 -23.62 12.45 -1.32
CA LEU A 362 -23.52 11.11 -0.72
C LEU A 362 -24.21 10.06 -1.61
N ALA A 363 -25.41 10.33 -2.10
CA ALA A 363 -26.12 9.44 -3.00
C ALA A 363 -25.34 9.23 -4.31
N ALA A 364 -24.75 10.29 -4.87
CA ALA A 364 -23.88 10.22 -6.04
C ALA A 364 -22.67 9.31 -5.78
N ALA A 365 -22.03 9.46 -4.61
CA ALA A 365 -20.89 8.62 -4.23
C ALA A 365 -21.29 7.15 -4.06
N VAL A 366 -22.46 6.86 -3.45
CA VAL A 366 -22.98 5.48 -3.33
C VAL A 366 -23.24 4.88 -4.71
N CYS A 367 -23.95 5.59 -5.59
CA CYS A 367 -24.19 5.12 -6.95
C CYS A 367 -22.89 4.89 -7.73
N GLY A 368 -21.93 5.80 -7.63
CA GLY A 368 -20.60 5.64 -8.24
C GLY A 368 -19.84 4.43 -7.69
N THR A 369 -19.97 4.13 -6.39
CA THR A 369 -19.34 2.97 -5.76
C THR A 369 -19.95 1.66 -6.26
N VAL A 370 -21.29 1.58 -6.32
CA VAL A 370 -22.01 0.41 -6.87
C VAL A 370 -21.62 0.19 -8.33
N SER A 371 -21.50 1.26 -9.09
CA SER A 371 -21.09 1.24 -10.50
C SER A 371 -19.70 0.67 -10.76
N LEU A 372 -18.81 0.74 -9.76
CA LEU A 372 -17.44 0.25 -9.82
C LEU A 372 -17.25 -1.04 -9.02
N SER A 373 -18.33 -1.61 -8.49
CA SER A 373 -18.27 -2.80 -7.66
C SER A 373 -18.27 -4.07 -8.51
N VAL A 374 -17.34 -4.97 -8.21
CA VAL A 374 -17.33 -6.36 -8.71
C VAL A 374 -17.38 -7.30 -7.53
N GLN A 375 -17.81 -8.54 -7.75
CA GLN A 375 -17.78 -9.58 -6.73
C GLN A 375 -16.35 -9.78 -6.22
N ALA A 376 -16.22 -9.95 -4.91
CA ALA A 376 -14.96 -10.23 -4.24
C ALA A 376 -15.17 -11.35 -3.21
N TYR A 377 -14.05 -11.93 -2.79
CA TYR A 377 -13.96 -13.10 -1.94
C TYR A 377 -12.95 -12.84 -0.81
N PRO A 378 -12.97 -13.65 0.27
CA PRO A 378 -11.99 -13.51 1.34
C PRO A 378 -10.54 -13.48 0.85
N GLU A 379 -10.24 -14.25 -0.19
CA GLU A 379 -8.91 -14.44 -0.76
C GLU A 379 -8.50 -13.37 -1.78
N THR A 380 -9.41 -12.49 -2.23
CA THR A 380 -9.19 -11.50 -3.31
C THR A 380 -7.87 -10.72 -3.22
N TYR A 381 -7.44 -10.34 -2.01
CA TYR A 381 -6.23 -9.56 -1.79
C TYR A 381 -5.07 -10.40 -1.22
N THR A 382 -5.15 -11.72 -1.34
CA THR A 382 -4.09 -12.64 -0.90
C THR A 382 -2.99 -12.63 -1.95
N ASP A 383 -1.78 -12.31 -1.51
CA ASP A 383 -0.60 -12.44 -2.36
C ASP A 383 -0.24 -13.92 -2.54
N PRO A 384 0.19 -14.34 -3.74
CA PRO A 384 0.60 -15.73 -3.95
C PRO A 384 1.82 -16.08 -3.08
N PRO A 385 1.78 -17.19 -2.32
CA PRO A 385 2.94 -17.67 -1.59
C PRO A 385 3.99 -18.31 -2.51
N ILE A 386 3.58 -18.72 -3.73
CA ILE A 386 4.45 -19.34 -4.72
C ILE A 386 4.92 -18.27 -5.72
N ALA A 387 6.24 -18.08 -5.79
CA ALA A 387 6.86 -17.13 -6.70
C ALA A 387 6.59 -17.46 -8.18
N TYR A 388 6.35 -16.41 -8.98
CA TYR A 388 6.16 -16.47 -10.42
C TYR A 388 7.44 -16.90 -11.15
N THR A 389 7.64 -18.22 -11.27
CA THR A 389 8.82 -18.83 -11.88
C THR A 389 8.46 -19.81 -12.98
N ALA A 390 9.36 -20.04 -13.95
CA ALA A 390 9.17 -21.01 -15.03
C ALA A 390 8.94 -22.43 -14.49
N ALA A 391 9.59 -22.81 -13.39
CA ALA A 391 9.35 -24.08 -12.72
C ALA A 391 7.92 -24.20 -12.16
N SER A 392 7.39 -23.10 -11.58
CA SER A 392 6.00 -23.02 -11.12
C SER A 392 5.01 -23.08 -12.28
N VAL A 393 5.28 -22.33 -13.35
CA VAL A 393 4.47 -22.36 -14.58
C VAL A 393 4.41 -23.76 -15.19
N LYS A 394 5.54 -24.49 -15.23
CA LYS A 394 5.57 -25.88 -15.73
C LYS A 394 4.70 -26.80 -14.88
N ARG A 395 4.78 -26.73 -13.55
CA ARG A 395 3.90 -27.51 -12.66
C ARG A 395 2.43 -27.16 -12.87
N GLY A 396 2.12 -25.86 -12.98
CA GLY A 396 0.78 -25.37 -13.28
C GLY A 396 0.24 -25.86 -14.62
N TYR A 397 1.09 -25.93 -15.66
CA TYR A 397 0.74 -26.51 -16.95
C TYR A 397 0.39 -28.01 -16.82
N GLU A 398 1.18 -28.79 -16.08
CA GLU A 398 0.90 -30.21 -15.83
C GLU A 398 -0.44 -30.41 -15.09
N THR A 399 -0.71 -29.59 -14.06
CA THR A 399 -1.98 -29.57 -13.35
C THR A 399 -3.15 -29.20 -14.27
N PHE A 400 -2.96 -28.20 -15.15
CA PHE A 400 -3.97 -27.78 -16.12
C PHE A 400 -4.30 -28.90 -17.12
N GLN A 401 -3.28 -29.56 -17.67
CA GLN A 401 -3.44 -30.69 -18.59
C GLN A 401 -4.23 -31.84 -17.95
N ALA A 402 -3.96 -32.13 -16.67
CA ALA A 402 -4.63 -33.20 -15.95
C ALA A 402 -6.09 -32.89 -15.60
N ASN A 403 -6.44 -31.64 -15.32
CA ASN A 403 -7.71 -31.30 -14.65
C ASN A 403 -8.65 -30.37 -15.46
N CYS A 404 -8.13 -29.56 -16.39
CA CYS A 404 -8.88 -28.42 -16.94
C CYS A 404 -9.24 -28.57 -18.42
N ILE A 405 -8.47 -29.35 -19.19
CA ILE A 405 -8.59 -29.40 -20.67
C ILE A 405 -9.92 -29.96 -21.18
N ALA A 406 -10.61 -30.78 -20.38
CA ALA A 406 -11.89 -31.37 -20.77
C ALA A 406 -12.95 -30.29 -21.07
N CYS A 407 -12.91 -29.18 -20.34
CA CYS A 407 -13.80 -28.03 -20.52
C CYS A 407 -13.09 -26.86 -21.22
N HIS A 408 -11.88 -26.50 -20.79
CA HIS A 408 -11.19 -25.32 -21.32
C HIS A 408 -10.38 -25.56 -22.61
N GLY A 409 -10.20 -26.81 -23.02
CA GLY A 409 -9.39 -27.17 -24.19
C GLY A 409 -7.88 -27.18 -23.88
N VAL A 410 -7.10 -27.78 -24.77
CA VAL A 410 -5.63 -27.92 -24.61
C VAL A 410 -4.94 -26.55 -24.63
N THR A 411 -5.48 -25.61 -25.41
CA THR A 411 -5.00 -24.22 -25.56
C THR A 411 -5.62 -23.26 -24.55
N GLY A 412 -6.61 -23.68 -23.77
CA GLY A 412 -7.32 -22.83 -22.81
C GLY A 412 -8.38 -21.90 -23.41
N GLU A 413 -8.71 -22.03 -24.69
CA GLU A 413 -9.66 -21.16 -25.41
C GLU A 413 -11.14 -21.41 -25.08
N GLY A 414 -11.44 -22.27 -24.11
CA GLY A 414 -12.82 -22.61 -23.74
C GLY A 414 -13.52 -23.55 -24.73
N ASN A 415 -12.75 -24.24 -25.57
CA ASN A 415 -13.24 -25.10 -26.66
C ASN A 415 -13.05 -26.60 -26.38
N GLY A 416 -12.94 -26.99 -25.11
CA GLY A 416 -12.76 -28.39 -24.71
C GLY A 416 -13.92 -29.29 -25.17
N PRO A 417 -13.70 -30.62 -25.24
CA PRO A 417 -14.72 -31.56 -25.73
C PRO A 417 -16.05 -31.48 -24.97
N MET A 418 -16.05 -31.06 -23.70
CA MET A 418 -17.26 -30.89 -22.90
C MET A 418 -17.93 -29.51 -23.06
N ALA A 419 -17.23 -28.50 -23.62
CA ALA A 419 -17.67 -27.11 -23.61
C ALA A 419 -19.06 -26.89 -24.21
N LYS A 420 -19.37 -27.56 -25.33
CA LYS A 420 -20.66 -27.44 -26.04
C LYS A 420 -21.86 -27.95 -25.24
N GLY A 421 -21.65 -28.83 -24.25
CA GLY A 421 -22.71 -29.42 -23.44
C GLY A 421 -23.02 -28.66 -22.15
N LEU A 422 -22.25 -27.62 -21.82
CA LEU A 422 -22.38 -26.89 -20.57
C LEU A 422 -23.41 -25.74 -20.70
N PRO A 423 -24.20 -25.47 -19.65
CA PRO A 423 -25.20 -24.40 -19.66
C PRO A 423 -24.57 -22.99 -19.72
N VAL A 424 -23.30 -22.88 -19.30
CA VAL A 424 -22.48 -21.68 -19.44
C VAL A 424 -21.19 -22.10 -20.12
N ALA A 425 -20.86 -21.45 -21.25
CA ALA A 425 -19.63 -21.73 -21.98
C ALA A 425 -18.40 -21.43 -21.10
N PRO A 426 -17.38 -22.30 -21.08
CA PRO A 426 -16.12 -22.02 -20.41
C PRO A 426 -15.49 -20.73 -20.95
N ALA A 427 -14.85 -19.96 -20.06
CA ALA A 427 -14.13 -18.76 -20.45
C ALA A 427 -12.88 -19.10 -21.28
N ASP A 428 -12.55 -18.21 -22.23
CA ASP A 428 -11.28 -18.22 -22.95
C ASP A 428 -10.16 -17.68 -22.05
N LEU A 429 -9.37 -18.58 -21.48
CA LEU A 429 -8.30 -18.27 -20.54
C LEU A 429 -7.08 -17.62 -21.20
N THR A 430 -7.04 -17.53 -22.53
CA THR A 430 -6.00 -16.80 -23.27
C THR A 430 -6.34 -15.31 -23.41
N ALA A 431 -7.59 -14.91 -23.13
CA ALA A 431 -8.06 -13.56 -23.37
C ALA A 431 -7.65 -12.58 -22.24
N PRO A 432 -7.51 -11.27 -22.56
CA PRO A 432 -7.05 -10.25 -21.60
C PRO A 432 -7.92 -10.07 -20.35
N HIS A 433 -9.15 -10.59 -20.35
CA HIS A 433 -10.07 -10.45 -19.22
C HIS A 433 -9.56 -11.16 -17.95
N VAL A 434 -8.73 -12.20 -18.08
CA VAL A 434 -8.14 -12.91 -16.92
C VAL A 434 -7.37 -11.93 -16.02
N ALA A 435 -6.64 -10.98 -16.62
CA ALA A 435 -5.89 -9.94 -15.89
C ALA A 435 -6.78 -8.91 -15.17
N THR A 436 -8.10 -8.91 -15.39
CA THR A 436 -9.04 -8.04 -14.64
C THR A 436 -9.46 -8.62 -13.29
N HIS A 437 -9.21 -9.92 -13.09
CA HIS A 437 -9.45 -10.63 -11.86
C HIS A 437 -8.18 -10.62 -11.00
N THR A 438 -8.35 -10.57 -9.68
CA THR A 438 -7.19 -10.75 -8.80
C THR A 438 -6.76 -12.20 -8.80
N LEU A 439 -5.48 -12.48 -8.54
CA LEU A 439 -5.00 -13.86 -8.39
C LEU A 439 -5.76 -14.59 -7.26
N GLY A 440 -6.11 -13.86 -6.20
CA GLY A 440 -6.96 -14.34 -5.13
C GLY A 440 -8.38 -14.71 -5.55
N ASP A 441 -9.00 -13.96 -6.48
CA ASP A 441 -10.31 -14.33 -7.05
C ASP A 441 -10.22 -15.67 -7.81
N ILE A 442 -9.14 -15.86 -8.59
CA ILE A 442 -8.90 -17.11 -9.34
C ILE A 442 -8.65 -18.27 -8.38
N PHE A 443 -7.86 -18.05 -7.32
CA PHE A 443 -7.63 -19.04 -6.26
C PHE A 443 -8.94 -19.45 -5.59
N HIS A 444 -9.84 -18.49 -5.32
CA HIS A 444 -11.15 -18.78 -4.77
C HIS A 444 -11.96 -19.69 -5.70
N TRP A 445 -11.99 -19.42 -7.01
CA TRP A 445 -12.73 -20.26 -7.95
C TRP A 445 -12.15 -21.66 -8.13
N LEU A 446 -10.82 -21.79 -8.09
CA LEU A 446 -10.18 -23.10 -8.08
C LEU A 446 -10.52 -23.88 -6.81
N THR A 447 -10.61 -23.20 -5.67
CA THR A 447 -10.88 -23.83 -4.38
C THR A 447 -12.36 -24.21 -4.22
N TYR A 448 -13.28 -23.30 -4.53
CA TYR A 448 -14.71 -23.43 -4.18
C TYR A 448 -15.65 -23.58 -5.40
N GLY A 449 -15.12 -23.52 -6.61
CA GLY A 449 -15.88 -23.58 -7.85
C GLY A 449 -16.10 -22.19 -8.48
N GLY A 450 -16.37 -22.19 -9.79
CA GLY A 450 -16.53 -20.96 -10.57
C GLY A 450 -17.83 -20.22 -10.30
N GLN A 451 -17.86 -18.92 -10.63
CA GLN A 451 -18.99 -18.01 -10.36
C GLN A 451 -20.35 -18.49 -10.89
N SER A 452 -20.35 -19.22 -12.01
CA SER A 452 -21.57 -19.74 -12.64
C SER A 452 -22.13 -20.98 -11.96
N GLY A 453 -21.38 -21.61 -11.04
CA GLY A 453 -21.69 -22.91 -10.46
C GLY A 453 -21.49 -24.10 -11.40
N VAL A 454 -21.03 -23.87 -12.64
CA VAL A 454 -20.76 -24.93 -13.63
C VAL A 454 -19.38 -25.54 -13.44
N MET A 455 -18.38 -24.72 -13.11
CA MET A 455 -17.02 -25.18 -12.82
C MET A 455 -16.98 -25.76 -11.39
N PRO A 456 -16.55 -27.02 -11.21
CA PRO A 456 -16.49 -27.65 -9.89
C PRO A 456 -15.39 -27.05 -9.02
N ALA A 457 -15.45 -27.34 -7.72
CA ALA A 457 -14.38 -27.09 -6.77
C ALA A 457 -13.24 -28.10 -6.96
N PHE A 458 -11.99 -27.66 -6.80
CA PHE A 458 -10.79 -28.50 -6.87
C PHE A 458 -10.05 -28.60 -5.53
N ALA A 459 -10.64 -28.12 -4.44
CA ALA A 459 -10.03 -28.16 -3.10
C ALA A 459 -9.55 -29.56 -2.67
N ASP A 460 -10.30 -30.59 -3.05
CA ASP A 460 -10.07 -31.98 -2.66
C ASP A 460 -9.15 -32.76 -3.63
N THR A 461 -8.88 -32.21 -4.83
CA THR A 461 -8.15 -32.89 -5.90
C THR A 461 -6.84 -32.22 -6.29
N VAL A 462 -6.70 -30.91 -6.04
CA VAL A 462 -5.51 -30.12 -6.33
C VAL A 462 -5.09 -29.44 -5.04
N THR A 463 -3.84 -29.61 -4.63
CA THR A 463 -3.30 -29.00 -3.40
C THR A 463 -3.26 -27.47 -3.50
N GLU A 464 -3.10 -26.78 -2.37
CA GLU A 464 -3.01 -25.32 -2.35
C GLU A 464 -1.82 -24.79 -3.18
N ASP A 465 -0.64 -25.40 -3.04
CA ASP A 465 0.55 -25.02 -3.80
C ASP A 465 0.34 -25.25 -5.31
N GLU A 466 -0.26 -26.37 -5.70
CA GLU A 466 -0.59 -26.66 -7.10
C GLU A 466 -1.63 -25.68 -7.68
N ARG A 467 -2.57 -25.17 -6.86
CA ARG A 467 -3.49 -24.11 -7.31
C ARG A 467 -2.76 -22.80 -7.57
N TRP A 468 -1.76 -22.45 -6.77
CA TRP A 468 -0.92 -21.27 -7.02
C TRP A 468 0.02 -21.46 -8.22
N ASP A 469 0.58 -22.65 -8.41
CA ASP A 469 1.32 -23.02 -9.62
C ASP A 469 0.44 -22.88 -10.87
N LEU A 470 -0.80 -23.39 -10.80
CA LEU A 470 -1.80 -23.27 -11.86
C LEU A 470 -2.11 -21.81 -12.18
N ILE A 471 -2.24 -20.95 -11.17
CA ILE A 471 -2.47 -19.51 -11.36
C ILE A 471 -1.29 -18.86 -12.09
N ASN A 472 -0.05 -19.18 -11.72
CA ASN A 472 1.15 -18.68 -12.43
C ASN A 472 1.13 -19.11 -13.92
N PHE A 473 0.73 -20.35 -14.21
CA PHE A 473 0.50 -20.79 -15.60
C PHE A 473 -0.60 -19.99 -16.29
N LEU A 474 -1.74 -19.77 -15.65
CA LEU A 474 -2.85 -18.97 -16.21
C LEU A 474 -2.45 -17.51 -16.48
N THR A 475 -1.57 -16.93 -15.65
CA THR A 475 -1.01 -15.60 -15.89
C THR A 475 -0.21 -15.57 -17.19
N VAL A 476 0.69 -16.53 -17.43
CA VAL A 476 1.43 -16.63 -18.71
C VAL A 476 0.46 -16.87 -19.87
N LEU A 477 -0.49 -17.79 -19.70
CA LEU A 477 -1.46 -18.15 -20.71
C LEU A 477 -2.33 -16.96 -21.15
N SER A 478 -2.79 -16.13 -20.20
CA SER A 478 -3.58 -14.93 -20.52
C SER A 478 -2.80 -13.88 -21.33
N ASN A 479 -1.47 -13.86 -21.18
CA ASN A 479 -0.59 -12.98 -21.94
C ASN A 479 -0.24 -13.54 -23.33
N SER A 480 -0.45 -14.84 -23.57
CA SER A 480 -0.11 -15.50 -24.83
C SER A 480 -0.81 -14.85 -26.03
N ASN A 481 -2.08 -14.47 -25.91
CA ASN A 481 -2.83 -13.87 -27.01
C ASN A 481 -2.28 -12.49 -27.39
N GLN A 482 -1.98 -11.64 -26.41
CA GLN A 482 -1.36 -10.34 -26.66
C GLN A 482 0.09 -10.47 -27.14
N SER A 483 0.82 -11.51 -26.70
CA SER A 483 2.21 -11.77 -27.11
C SER A 483 2.35 -12.03 -28.61
N ARG A 484 1.27 -12.43 -29.30
CA ARG A 484 1.24 -12.61 -30.78
C ARG A 484 1.63 -11.35 -31.53
N PHE A 485 1.43 -10.17 -30.93
CA PHE A 485 1.79 -8.88 -31.49
C PHE A 485 3.22 -8.42 -31.15
N LEU A 486 3.98 -9.20 -30.37
CA LEU A 486 5.39 -8.91 -30.14
C LEU A 486 6.18 -9.03 -31.44
N SER A 487 6.99 -8.01 -31.68
CA SER A 487 7.81 -7.86 -32.87
C SER A 487 9.25 -7.49 -32.50
N PRO A 488 10.16 -7.42 -33.48
CA PRO A 488 11.50 -6.85 -33.30
C PRO A 488 11.53 -5.39 -32.83
N LYS A 489 10.40 -4.67 -32.91
CA LYS A 489 10.26 -3.31 -32.38
C LYS A 489 9.80 -3.35 -30.93
N GLY A 490 10.47 -2.57 -30.09
CA GLY A 490 10.17 -2.41 -28.68
C GLY A 490 8.73 -1.95 -28.43
N VAL A 491 8.05 -2.63 -27.51
CA VAL A 491 6.73 -2.23 -27.00
C VAL A 491 6.86 -1.54 -25.64
N ILE A 492 5.75 -1.06 -25.07
CA ILE A 492 5.72 -0.54 -23.69
C ILE A 492 5.90 -1.66 -22.65
N GLN A 493 6.20 -1.31 -21.40
CA GLN A 493 6.36 -2.27 -20.29
C GLN A 493 5.00 -2.84 -19.85
N TRP A 494 4.54 -3.91 -20.53
CA TRP A 494 3.29 -4.60 -20.19
C TRP A 494 3.47 -6.09 -19.86
N LEU A 495 4.48 -6.75 -20.44
CA LEU A 495 4.74 -8.18 -20.23
C LEU A 495 5.94 -8.39 -19.31
N VAL A 496 5.68 -8.77 -18.06
CA VAL A 496 6.73 -9.17 -17.11
C VAL A 496 7.37 -10.47 -17.61
N ALA A 497 8.70 -10.51 -17.69
CA ALA A 497 9.41 -11.72 -18.08
C ALA A 497 9.23 -12.80 -17.00
N PRO A 498 8.82 -14.04 -17.36
CA PRO A 498 8.80 -15.14 -16.40
C PRO A 498 10.18 -15.37 -15.80
N ASN A 499 10.29 -15.38 -14.46
CA ASN A 499 11.56 -15.58 -13.77
C ASN A 499 12.00 -17.05 -13.85
N PHE A 500 13.30 -17.31 -13.88
CA PHE A 500 13.85 -18.66 -13.82
C PHE A 500 15.26 -18.65 -13.24
N ALA A 501 15.63 -19.77 -12.61
CA ALA A 501 16.93 -19.94 -11.99
C ALA A 501 18.03 -20.06 -13.06
N LEU A 502 19.19 -19.49 -12.76
CA LEU A 502 20.37 -19.47 -13.62
C LEU A 502 21.53 -20.23 -12.98
N ASP A 503 22.28 -20.95 -13.81
CA ASP A 503 23.54 -21.58 -13.43
C ASP A 503 24.69 -20.58 -13.62
N ASP A 504 25.01 -19.82 -12.57
CA ASP A 504 26.20 -18.97 -12.54
C ASP A 504 27.38 -19.71 -11.88
N PRO A 505 28.51 -19.92 -12.59
CA PRO A 505 29.71 -20.53 -12.01
C PRO A 505 30.26 -19.81 -10.76
N LYS A 506 29.95 -18.51 -10.60
CA LYS A 506 30.37 -17.71 -9.43
C LYS A 506 29.35 -17.72 -8.28
N GLY A 507 28.11 -18.14 -8.54
CA GLY A 507 27.01 -18.11 -7.59
C GLY A 507 26.59 -16.69 -7.16
N GLU A 508 26.89 -15.67 -7.96
CA GLU A 508 26.48 -14.28 -7.68
C GLU A 508 25.08 -14.00 -8.25
N ILE A 509 24.76 -14.62 -9.39
CA ILE A 509 23.48 -14.49 -10.11
C ILE A 509 22.76 -15.84 -10.07
N ASP A 510 21.66 -15.93 -9.31
CA ASP A 510 20.86 -17.16 -9.17
C ASP A 510 19.57 -17.14 -9.99
N ASP A 511 19.13 -15.99 -10.51
CA ASP A 511 17.96 -15.87 -11.37
C ASP A 511 18.02 -14.67 -12.34
N VAL A 512 17.05 -14.61 -13.25
CA VAL A 512 16.95 -13.52 -14.24
C VAL A 512 16.58 -12.18 -13.61
N GLU A 513 15.89 -12.17 -12.47
CA GLU A 513 15.58 -10.91 -11.77
C GLU A 513 16.85 -10.23 -11.25
N LYS A 514 17.88 -10.98 -10.85
CA LYS A 514 19.19 -10.42 -10.50
C LYS A 514 19.96 -9.81 -11.66
N LEU A 515 19.54 -10.05 -12.90
CA LEU A 515 20.08 -9.37 -14.09
C LEU A 515 19.46 -7.97 -14.33
N ARG A 516 18.48 -7.57 -13.51
CA ARG A 516 17.89 -6.21 -13.56
C ARG A 516 18.97 -5.13 -13.44
N GLY A 517 18.72 -4.00 -14.09
CA GLY A 517 19.66 -2.90 -14.20
C GLY A 517 20.48 -2.91 -15.49
N VAL A 518 20.51 -4.02 -16.24
CA VAL A 518 21.12 -4.15 -17.57
C VAL A 518 20.15 -4.90 -18.50
N PRO A 519 19.98 -4.51 -19.78
CA PRO A 519 19.16 -5.27 -20.72
C PRO A 519 19.69 -6.70 -20.90
N THR A 520 18.78 -7.66 -21.04
CA THR A 520 19.12 -9.08 -21.17
C THR A 520 18.47 -9.66 -22.42
N LEU A 521 19.23 -10.32 -23.29
CA LEU A 521 18.67 -11.14 -24.36
C LEU A 521 18.55 -12.58 -23.87
N VAL A 522 17.36 -13.16 -23.94
CA VAL A 522 17.13 -14.60 -23.69
C VAL A 522 16.93 -15.27 -25.04
N SER A 523 17.80 -16.22 -25.38
CA SER A 523 17.85 -16.89 -26.67
C SER A 523 17.53 -18.36 -26.53
N PHE A 524 16.64 -18.86 -27.38
CA PHE A 524 16.22 -20.25 -27.47
C PHE A 524 16.59 -20.80 -28.83
N ALA A 525 17.08 -22.03 -28.87
CA ALA A 525 17.37 -22.71 -30.14
C ALA A 525 17.43 -24.22 -29.97
N ARG A 526 17.06 -24.93 -31.04
CA ARG A 526 17.31 -26.36 -31.19
C ARG A 526 18.17 -26.58 -32.42
N CYS A 527 19.34 -27.18 -32.25
CA CYS A 527 20.28 -27.37 -33.36
C CYS A 527 20.52 -28.86 -33.58
N LYS A 528 20.04 -29.36 -34.72
CA LYS A 528 20.31 -30.71 -35.20
C LYS A 528 21.06 -30.63 -36.53
N PRO A 529 22.27 -31.20 -36.65
CA PRO A 529 23.07 -31.09 -37.87
C PRO A 529 22.37 -31.59 -39.14
N GLU A 530 21.45 -32.54 -39.00
CA GLU A 530 20.65 -33.11 -40.09
C GLU A 530 19.49 -32.23 -40.58
N GLU A 531 19.10 -31.18 -39.83
CA GLU A 531 18.00 -30.31 -40.20
C GLU A 531 18.42 -29.26 -41.25
N ALA A 532 17.55 -29.04 -42.23
CA ALA A 532 17.74 -27.96 -43.20
C ALA A 532 17.77 -26.60 -42.48
N GLY A 533 18.74 -25.75 -42.81
CA GLY A 533 18.93 -24.44 -42.17
C GLY A 533 19.79 -24.46 -40.90
N PHE A 534 20.41 -25.59 -40.53
CA PHE A 534 21.35 -25.67 -39.40
C PHE A 534 22.46 -24.60 -39.47
N ALA A 535 23.13 -24.46 -40.62
CA ALA A 535 24.21 -23.49 -40.80
C ALA A 535 23.74 -22.04 -40.61
N ASP A 536 22.56 -21.71 -41.12
CA ASP A 536 21.97 -20.37 -40.99
C ASP A 536 21.59 -20.08 -39.53
N ARG A 537 21.03 -21.07 -38.82
CA ARG A 537 20.75 -20.98 -37.38
C ARG A 537 22.03 -20.74 -36.59
N VAL A 538 23.08 -21.53 -36.82
CA VAL A 538 24.39 -21.34 -36.16
C VAL A 538 24.93 -19.93 -36.41
N ALA A 539 24.82 -19.41 -37.64
CA ALA A 539 25.24 -18.04 -37.96
C ALA A 539 24.42 -16.98 -37.21
N SER A 540 23.10 -17.14 -37.13
CA SER A 540 22.20 -16.28 -36.36
C SER A 540 22.55 -16.22 -34.88
N LEU A 541 22.75 -17.39 -34.25
CA LEU A 541 23.08 -17.49 -32.82
C LEU A 541 24.43 -16.83 -32.51
N ASN A 542 25.44 -17.04 -33.36
CA ASN A 542 26.73 -16.36 -33.22
C ASN A 542 26.60 -14.84 -33.37
N ALA A 543 25.82 -14.36 -34.34
CA ALA A 543 25.61 -12.93 -34.55
C ALA A 543 24.87 -12.26 -33.37
N ALA A 544 23.92 -12.98 -32.76
CA ALA A 544 23.25 -12.56 -31.54
C ALA A 544 24.25 -12.40 -30.37
N ALA A 545 25.06 -13.44 -30.12
CA ALA A 545 26.07 -13.45 -29.06
C ALA A 545 27.09 -12.31 -29.22
N GLU A 546 27.64 -12.13 -30.43
CA GLU A 546 28.58 -11.03 -30.71
C GLU A 546 27.93 -9.66 -30.51
N THR A 547 26.69 -9.50 -30.95
CA THR A 547 25.97 -8.23 -30.82
C THR A 547 25.66 -7.88 -29.36
N VAL A 548 25.14 -8.82 -28.58
CA VAL A 548 24.81 -8.60 -27.16
C VAL A 548 26.06 -8.24 -26.37
N LYS A 549 27.16 -8.99 -26.60
CA LYS A 549 28.47 -8.72 -26.00
C LYS A 549 28.99 -7.33 -26.37
N ALA A 550 28.91 -6.95 -27.65
CA ALA A 550 29.37 -5.63 -28.11
C ALA A 550 28.55 -4.48 -27.51
N MET A 551 27.27 -4.72 -27.21
CA MET A 551 26.36 -3.72 -26.62
C MET A 551 26.40 -3.68 -25.09
N GLY A 552 27.12 -4.59 -24.43
CA GLY A 552 27.19 -4.67 -22.97
C GLY A 552 25.88 -5.11 -22.31
N ALA A 553 25.04 -5.87 -23.03
CA ALA A 553 23.85 -6.51 -22.48
C ALA A 553 24.19 -7.91 -21.93
N HIS A 554 23.35 -8.44 -21.04
CA HIS A 554 23.45 -9.84 -20.62
C HIS A 554 22.89 -10.76 -21.71
N HIS A 555 23.46 -11.96 -21.81
CA HIS A 555 22.95 -13.02 -22.68
C HIS A 555 22.62 -14.24 -21.83
N VAL A 556 21.43 -14.79 -22.04
CA VAL A 556 21.00 -16.07 -21.47
C VAL A 556 20.64 -16.97 -22.64
N THR A 557 21.18 -18.19 -22.65
CA THR A 557 20.97 -19.15 -23.74
C THR A 557 20.39 -20.44 -23.22
N ASP A 558 19.24 -20.83 -23.76
CA ASP A 558 18.57 -22.10 -23.52
C ASP A 558 18.55 -22.91 -24.82
N TYR A 559 19.64 -23.64 -25.06
CA TYR A 559 19.91 -24.32 -26.32
C TYR A 559 19.89 -25.84 -26.15
N PHE A 560 19.28 -26.52 -27.12
CA PHE A 560 19.24 -27.98 -27.17
C PHE A 560 19.98 -28.50 -28.41
N GLY A 561 20.68 -29.64 -28.25
CA GLY A 561 21.45 -30.27 -29.33
C GLY A 561 22.82 -29.63 -29.54
N GLU A 562 23.29 -29.58 -30.78
CA GLU A 562 24.64 -29.14 -31.15
C GLU A 562 24.70 -27.65 -31.52
N CYS A 563 24.10 -26.79 -30.70
CA CYS A 563 24.15 -25.34 -30.91
C CYS A 563 25.54 -24.77 -30.54
N PRO A 564 25.95 -23.65 -31.15
CA PRO A 564 27.20 -22.98 -30.79
C PRO A 564 27.15 -22.50 -29.33
N ALA A 565 28.20 -22.79 -28.58
CA ALA A 565 28.33 -22.30 -27.21
C ALA A 565 28.70 -20.81 -27.21
N ASP A 566 28.02 -20.03 -26.37
CA ASP A 566 28.44 -18.68 -25.99
C ASP A 566 29.07 -18.73 -24.58
N PRO A 567 30.40 -18.65 -24.44
CA PRO A 567 31.07 -18.71 -23.13
C PRO A 567 30.73 -17.55 -22.20
N SER A 568 30.10 -16.48 -22.71
CA SER A 568 29.67 -15.32 -21.93
C SER A 568 28.20 -15.37 -21.53
N ALA A 569 27.43 -16.34 -22.03
CA ALA A 569 26.03 -16.51 -21.68
C ALA A 569 25.86 -17.30 -20.39
N LEU A 570 24.79 -16.97 -19.65
CA LEU A 570 24.29 -17.78 -18.54
C LEU A 570 23.30 -18.82 -19.08
N THR A 571 23.17 -19.95 -18.39
CA THR A 571 22.24 -21.03 -18.76
C THR A 571 21.17 -21.22 -17.69
N PRO A 572 19.92 -21.59 -18.04
CA PRO A 572 18.91 -21.90 -17.05
C PRO A 572 19.21 -23.19 -16.29
N SER A 573 18.94 -23.24 -14.97
CA SER A 573 19.05 -24.46 -14.17
C SER A 573 17.97 -25.51 -14.49
N HIS A 574 16.85 -25.05 -15.08
CA HIS A 574 15.72 -25.88 -15.48
C HIS A 574 15.30 -25.57 -16.93
N PRO A 575 16.09 -25.98 -17.93
CA PRO A 575 15.90 -25.59 -19.34
C PRO A 575 14.51 -25.97 -19.88
N ASP A 576 14.04 -27.21 -19.63
CA ASP A 576 12.72 -27.65 -20.09
C ASP A 576 11.56 -26.79 -19.54
N ALA A 577 11.68 -26.29 -18.30
CA ALA A 577 10.67 -25.42 -17.70
C ALA A 577 10.71 -24.01 -18.29
N THR A 578 11.92 -23.50 -18.55
CA THR A 578 12.15 -22.20 -19.18
C THR A 578 11.63 -22.19 -20.61
N GLU A 579 12.00 -23.17 -21.45
CA GLU A 579 11.52 -23.28 -22.83
C GLU A 579 10.00 -23.38 -22.88
N LEU A 580 9.38 -24.28 -22.11
CA LEU A 580 7.91 -24.41 -22.06
C LEU A 580 7.22 -23.10 -21.68
N THR A 581 7.78 -22.37 -20.71
CA THR A 581 7.18 -21.11 -20.25
C THR A 581 7.27 -20.03 -21.31
N TYR A 582 8.43 -19.90 -21.97
CA TYR A 582 8.61 -18.93 -23.04
C TYR A 582 7.90 -19.34 -24.33
N SER A 583 7.66 -20.63 -24.57
CA SER A 583 6.92 -21.11 -25.74
C SER A 583 5.46 -20.63 -25.71
N LEU A 584 4.86 -20.52 -24.51
CA LEU A 584 3.50 -19.98 -24.33
C LEU A 584 3.37 -18.53 -24.82
N ILE A 585 4.44 -17.74 -24.69
CA ILE A 585 4.50 -16.34 -25.21
C ILE A 585 5.25 -16.26 -26.55
N ASN A 586 5.70 -17.38 -27.10
CA ASN A 586 6.30 -17.50 -28.43
C ASN A 586 5.26 -17.88 -29.49
N HIS A 587 4.08 -17.27 -29.43
CA HIS A 587 3.00 -17.59 -30.35
C HIS A 587 2.86 -16.54 -31.48
N TYR A 588 2.39 -16.97 -32.65
CA TYR A 588 2.20 -16.13 -33.84
C TYR A 588 0.77 -16.27 -34.38
N LEU A 589 0.31 -15.29 -35.16
CA LEU A 589 -1.10 -15.23 -35.59
C LEU A 589 -1.54 -16.47 -36.40
N ASP A 590 -0.67 -16.96 -37.27
CA ASP A 590 -1.00 -17.96 -38.30
C ASP A 590 -0.26 -19.30 -38.12
N GLU A 591 0.29 -19.55 -36.93
CA GLU A 591 1.08 -20.75 -36.62
C GLU A 591 0.44 -21.54 -35.48
N PRO A 592 0.53 -22.88 -35.51
CA PRO A 592 0.06 -23.69 -34.38
C PRO A 592 0.87 -23.41 -33.13
N VAL A 593 0.23 -23.52 -31.96
CA VAL A 593 0.92 -23.47 -30.67
C VAL A 593 1.83 -24.69 -30.56
N VAL A 594 3.10 -24.44 -30.24
CA VAL A 594 4.11 -25.47 -29.99
C VAL A 594 4.77 -25.21 -28.64
N ASN A 595 5.15 -26.30 -27.96
CA ASN A 595 5.83 -26.23 -26.66
C ASN A 595 7.36 -26.14 -26.76
N GLU A 596 7.88 -26.13 -27.99
CA GLU A 596 9.30 -26.09 -28.29
C GLU A 596 9.61 -24.87 -29.14
N ILE A 597 10.78 -24.28 -28.97
CA ILE A 597 11.20 -23.09 -29.71
C ILE A 597 12.35 -23.49 -30.65
N PRO A 598 12.09 -23.64 -31.98
CA PRO A 598 13.15 -23.98 -32.94
C PRO A 598 14.28 -22.94 -32.93
N GLU A 599 13.89 -21.66 -32.92
CA GLU A 599 14.75 -20.50 -32.70
C GLU A 599 13.87 -19.33 -32.28
N GLY A 600 14.33 -18.54 -31.31
CA GLY A 600 13.61 -17.36 -30.86
C GLY A 600 14.40 -16.59 -29.81
N HIS A 601 14.23 -15.27 -29.80
CA HIS A 601 14.97 -14.38 -28.89
C HIS A 601 14.05 -13.34 -28.28
N PHE A 602 14.15 -13.16 -26.98
CA PHE A 602 13.37 -12.19 -26.21
C PHE A 602 14.31 -11.17 -25.58
N LEU A 603 14.12 -9.90 -25.92
CA LEU A 603 14.84 -8.81 -25.28
C LEU A 603 14.08 -8.35 -24.04
N ILE A 604 14.69 -8.50 -22.89
CA ILE A 604 14.22 -8.04 -21.58
C ILE A 604 14.92 -6.72 -21.24
N ASP A 605 14.17 -5.72 -20.78
CA ASP A 605 14.74 -4.46 -20.33
C ASP A 605 15.33 -4.51 -18.92
N ARG A 606 15.88 -3.38 -18.47
CA ARG A 606 16.51 -3.22 -17.16
C ARG A 606 15.53 -3.40 -15.98
N SER A 607 14.23 -3.35 -16.23
CA SER A 607 13.17 -3.49 -15.23
C SER A 607 12.66 -4.94 -15.14
N GLY A 608 12.96 -5.78 -16.14
CA GLY A 608 12.50 -7.17 -16.21
C GLY A 608 11.28 -7.38 -17.09
N TYR A 609 10.99 -6.47 -18.03
CA TYR A 609 9.88 -6.64 -19.00
C TYR A 609 10.38 -7.11 -20.35
N VAL A 610 9.62 -8.00 -20.99
CA VAL A 610 9.83 -8.39 -22.39
C VAL A 610 9.45 -7.22 -23.29
N ARG A 611 10.40 -6.75 -24.10
CA ARG A 611 10.24 -5.56 -24.96
C ARG A 611 10.19 -5.87 -26.43
N ALA A 612 10.95 -6.85 -26.88
CA ALA A 612 11.00 -7.21 -28.29
C ALA A 612 11.20 -8.72 -28.42
N ARG A 613 10.72 -9.26 -29.54
CA ARG A 613 10.88 -10.67 -29.89
C ARG A 613 11.42 -10.79 -31.31
N PHE A 614 12.45 -11.61 -31.49
CA PHE A 614 13.08 -11.90 -32.77
C PHE A 614 12.96 -13.39 -33.05
N ARG A 615 12.67 -13.74 -34.30
CA ARG A 615 12.60 -15.14 -34.75
C ARG A 615 13.98 -15.71 -35.08
N HIS A 616 14.83 -14.85 -35.65
CA HIS A 616 16.09 -15.21 -36.26
C HIS A 616 16.89 -13.92 -36.55
N PHE A 617 18.20 -14.02 -36.70
CA PHE A 617 19.11 -12.94 -37.08
C PHE A 617 19.83 -13.27 -38.38
N GLY A 618 19.15 -13.03 -39.50
CA GLY A 618 19.73 -13.18 -40.83
C GLY A 618 20.63 -11.99 -41.21
N THR A 619 21.40 -12.15 -42.29
CA THR A 619 22.29 -11.10 -42.79
C THR A 619 21.56 -9.87 -43.33
N ASP A 620 20.35 -10.05 -43.88
CA ASP A 620 19.61 -9.01 -44.63
C ASP A 620 18.24 -8.65 -44.06
N ASP A 621 17.85 -9.22 -42.90
CA ASP A 621 16.53 -9.01 -42.30
C ASP A 621 16.42 -7.72 -41.47
N GLY A 622 17.56 -7.05 -41.21
CA GLY A 622 17.65 -5.85 -40.38
C GLY A 622 17.43 -6.09 -38.89
N ASN A 623 17.22 -7.33 -38.44
CA ASN A 623 16.92 -7.66 -37.04
C ASN A 623 18.08 -7.37 -36.11
N LEU A 624 19.33 -7.58 -36.56
CA LEU A 624 20.52 -7.22 -35.76
C LEU A 624 20.63 -5.70 -35.53
N ALA A 625 20.29 -4.90 -36.53
CA ALA A 625 20.27 -3.44 -36.38
C ALA A 625 19.16 -3.00 -35.41
N LEU A 626 18.00 -3.65 -35.50
CA LEU A 626 16.89 -3.43 -34.55
C LEU A 626 17.27 -3.85 -33.13
N LEU A 627 17.91 -5.01 -32.94
CA LEU A 627 18.39 -5.48 -31.64
C LEU A 627 19.33 -4.46 -31.00
N LYS A 628 20.34 -3.97 -31.74
CA LYS A 628 21.26 -2.92 -31.27
C LYS A 628 20.51 -1.66 -30.85
N ALA A 629 19.56 -1.21 -31.66
CA ALA A 629 18.75 -0.03 -31.37
C ALA A 629 17.88 -0.23 -30.12
N GLN A 630 17.27 -1.41 -29.94
CA GLN A 630 16.43 -1.71 -28.79
C GLN A 630 17.24 -1.83 -27.49
N ILE A 631 18.42 -2.49 -27.51
CA ILE A 631 19.31 -2.54 -26.35
C ILE A 631 19.73 -1.12 -25.95
N ALA A 632 20.12 -0.28 -26.91
CA ALA A 632 20.53 1.10 -26.63
C ALA A 632 19.39 1.95 -26.06
N LEU A 633 18.14 1.68 -26.47
CA LEU A 633 16.94 2.34 -25.97
C LEU A 633 16.64 1.92 -24.53
N THR A 634 16.48 0.62 -24.30
CA THR A 634 16.12 0.05 -22.98
C THR A 634 17.22 0.28 -21.94
N ALA A 635 18.48 0.44 -22.37
CA ALA A 635 19.59 0.83 -21.51
C ALA A 635 19.39 2.21 -20.85
N LYS A 636 18.69 3.13 -21.53
CA LYS A 636 18.53 4.54 -21.09
C LYS A 636 17.23 4.81 -20.34
N GLU A 637 16.28 3.88 -20.38
CA GLU A 637 15.00 4.04 -19.71
C GLU A 637 15.15 3.99 -18.18
N PRO A 638 14.28 4.69 -17.43
CA PRO A 638 14.26 4.60 -15.99
C PRO A 638 13.85 3.20 -15.54
N ILE A 639 14.44 2.73 -14.45
CA ILE A 639 14.03 1.46 -13.84
C ILE A 639 12.68 1.65 -13.18
N VAL A 640 11.73 0.77 -13.52
CA VAL A 640 10.40 0.72 -12.95
C VAL A 640 10.26 -0.62 -12.26
N TYR A 641 10.23 -0.61 -10.93
CA TYR A 641 9.98 -1.82 -10.14
C TYR A 641 8.47 -1.95 -9.92
N VAL A 642 7.86 -2.99 -10.49
CA VAL A 642 6.49 -3.41 -10.16
C VAL A 642 6.56 -4.88 -9.79
N SER A 643 5.90 -5.25 -8.69
CA SER A 643 5.80 -6.67 -8.31
C SER A 643 5.02 -7.42 -9.41
N PRO A 644 5.41 -8.66 -9.78
CA PRO A 644 4.66 -9.49 -10.71
C PRO A 644 3.19 -9.72 -10.32
N HIS A 645 2.86 -9.52 -9.04
CA HIS A 645 1.53 -9.73 -8.46
C HIS A 645 0.80 -8.43 -8.09
N GLN A 646 1.39 -7.25 -8.37
CA GLN A 646 0.72 -5.97 -8.10
C GLN A 646 -0.37 -5.69 -9.14
N HIS A 647 -1.62 -5.64 -8.67
CA HIS A 647 -2.84 -5.36 -9.44
C HIS A 647 -3.23 -3.88 -9.47
#